data_AF-A0AAJ6NTF5-F1
#
_entry.id   AF-A0AAJ6NTF5-F1
#
_cell.length_a   1.000
_cell.length_b   1.000
_cell.length_c   1.000
_cell.angle_alpha   90.00
_cell.angle_beta   90.00
_cell.angle_gamma   90.00
#
_symmetry.space_group_name_H-M   'P 1'
#
loop_
_entity.id
_entity.type
_entity.pdbx_description
1 polymer ?
#
loop_
_entity_poly.entity_id
_entity_poly.type
_entity_poly.pdbx_seq_one_letter_code
_entity_poly.pdbx_strand_id
1 'polypeptide(L)'
;MKSQVNSKPKILVVDDEPDNLDLLYRTFYRDYQVLRATSGPAALDLLAKEGEVSVIISDQRMPIMSGTEFLSLTATQYPDIIRIILTGYTDVEDLVEAINAGKVFKYVTKPWEAEELKGVVRQALDTHNVLKARTRELTRTLRQESLLNTVTNTIRSALDYRQILQAIVDTVGHMLEVDVCLLRPFQDEQLVDEGFIYQRAYKEVVEGDEEDGEATSLTSIFPSSSLLAQTVWETREVQIIHEVAGDDRLLGETPELLQRVAAFTTANICSSLVVPLICQQELMAVLALHQCYQPRIWGKEEVQLVLMVADQAALALSQAYAYEQVRALAKREGLINTITTAIRSSLDPEDIFAAITHQLGQALQLDGCVLSLWTEEDEFAHCVGLYDSSQYFENTQLSAQDKNLTSNHDFVTLELPHSQAPIKENSILQEILRTHEPVIITDMSDYSSAIKGFDLPGKMPARSLMVVPLLADGKCIGSITLREGNKARQWLTSDIELAKAVAAQAAIAVQQSRLYQKTREQAERLLQLDKQKTEFFQNISHEFRTPITLIQGPLESAVGSGEGLSYAQSAIALRNSRRLLRLVNQLLDLQRLDAGRMQPNFRPCDLVEFISQIVESFRPYCEKKELHLVTEMDECPTVYLDMEKFDKVVYNLLSNAMKFTPERGTISIKLQAAENYCILQIKDTGIGIVQEQIPHLFERFRQAEGSENRSYEGSGLGLALVKELVELHGGKVTVESVYGEGTTFTLWLLTGNSHLPTQQVLETPVELNTSRASVELADLELVELTIDDIENITKKDLIPNSDAQHSILVVDDNPDLRTYVSDILRSNGYQVWTARNGDEGFKIAQEFLPSLIVTDLMMPLVTGLEMIRMIRNQEKLQGIPVILLTAKVDEETRIESTEHGADAYLAKPFNDRELLAEVRNLLALKANERRVLELNTYLTESVLKRFLPSALVQKAATGDLTLDLRPEPRLITVLFSDIVGFTQLANTLRSRRVAELLNEYLEAMTKAVFDNGGTVDKFMGDAILALYGAPEELTPNEQARRAVNTARAMQGSLAVLNQRWRDQGIFDSDGLSGVQFRCGIHQGTAVVGMFGSAERADYTAIGPSVNIAARLQSAAIPGTILVSAAVADYLQDEEITKGSPLKLKGVDETVLTFVVTPELMVNR
;
A
#
# COMPACT_ATOMS: atom_id res chain seq x y z
N MET A 1 -15.70 -54.12 -74.36
CA MET A 1 -16.97 -54.85 -74.22
C MET A 1 -17.43 -55.30 -75.59
N LYS A 2 -17.13 -56.56 -75.96
CA LYS A 2 -17.79 -57.25 -77.09
C LYS A 2 -19.01 -57.98 -76.51
N SER A 3 -20.05 -58.09 -77.33
CA SER A 3 -21.35 -58.75 -77.09
C SER A 3 -22.33 -57.99 -76.19
N GLN A 4 -22.94 -56.94 -76.74
CA GLN A 4 -24.38 -56.79 -76.57
C GLN A 4 -25.01 -56.98 -77.93
N VAL A 5 -25.92 -57.95 -77.98
CA VAL A 5 -26.77 -58.31 -79.10
C VAL A 5 -27.29 -57.03 -79.74
N ASN A 6 -27.09 -56.87 -81.04
CA ASN A 6 -27.47 -55.68 -81.81
C ASN A 6 -29.01 -55.64 -81.95
N SER A 7 -29.72 -55.43 -80.85
CA SER A 7 -31.16 -55.25 -80.84
C SER A 7 -31.46 -53.88 -81.42
N LYS A 8 -32.19 -53.85 -82.53
CA LYS A 8 -32.62 -52.59 -83.16
C LYS A 8 -33.35 -51.72 -82.12
N PRO A 9 -33.09 -50.41 -82.05
CA PRO A 9 -33.79 -49.52 -81.14
C PRO A 9 -35.30 -49.60 -81.39
N LYS A 10 -36.08 -49.66 -80.30
CA LYS A 10 -37.54 -49.73 -80.35
C LYS A 10 -38.11 -48.34 -80.58
N ILE A 11 -38.95 -48.19 -81.60
CA ILE A 11 -39.74 -46.98 -81.82
C ILE A 11 -41.23 -47.35 -81.79
N LEU A 12 -42.04 -46.48 -81.22
CA LEU A 12 -43.49 -46.66 -81.16
C LEU A 12 -44.15 -45.67 -82.11
N VAL A 13 -44.94 -46.19 -83.03
CA VAL A 13 -45.72 -45.40 -83.97
C VAL A 13 -47.20 -45.53 -83.63
N VAL A 14 -47.86 -44.39 -83.49
CA VAL A 14 -49.28 -44.28 -83.12
C VAL A 14 -49.98 -43.39 -84.14
N ASP A 15 -50.94 -43.94 -84.87
CA ASP A 15 -51.78 -43.23 -85.84
C ASP A 15 -53.10 -44.02 -85.95
N ASP A 16 -54.23 -43.33 -86.04
CA ASP A 16 -55.55 -43.95 -86.12
C ASP A 16 -55.87 -44.46 -87.53
N GLU A 17 -55.19 -43.92 -88.54
CA GLU A 17 -55.35 -44.32 -89.93
C GLU A 17 -54.38 -45.49 -90.26
N PRO A 18 -54.90 -46.67 -90.65
CA PRO A 18 -54.06 -47.86 -90.87
C PRO A 18 -53.07 -47.69 -92.02
N ASP A 19 -53.41 -46.89 -93.04
CA ASP A 19 -52.54 -46.61 -94.17
C ASP A 19 -51.30 -45.79 -93.75
N ASN A 20 -51.48 -44.82 -92.83
CA ASN A 20 -50.38 -44.04 -92.26
C ASN A 20 -49.47 -44.91 -91.39
N LEU A 21 -50.04 -45.78 -90.55
CA LEU A 21 -49.28 -46.74 -89.75
C LEU A 21 -48.42 -47.66 -90.62
N ASP A 22 -48.98 -48.18 -91.72
CA ASP A 22 -48.25 -49.03 -92.65
C ASP A 22 -47.16 -48.26 -93.41
N LEU A 23 -47.41 -46.99 -93.75
CA LEU A 23 -46.40 -46.12 -94.36
C LEU A 23 -45.23 -45.84 -93.40
N LEU A 24 -45.52 -45.51 -92.15
CA LEU A 24 -44.50 -45.28 -91.11
C LEU A 24 -43.74 -46.57 -90.80
N TYR A 25 -44.43 -47.71 -90.72
CA TYR A 25 -43.80 -49.01 -90.58
C TYR A 25 -42.85 -49.30 -91.73
N ARG A 26 -43.28 -49.14 -92.98
CA ARG A 26 -42.43 -49.34 -94.18
C ARG A 26 -41.23 -48.39 -94.20
N THR A 27 -41.38 -47.18 -93.64
CA THR A 27 -40.31 -46.19 -93.57
C THR A 27 -39.21 -46.60 -92.59
N PHE A 28 -39.56 -47.25 -91.47
CA PHE A 28 -38.63 -47.49 -90.36
C PHE A 28 -38.26 -48.96 -90.08
N TYR A 29 -39.02 -49.95 -90.58
CA TYR A 29 -38.83 -51.38 -90.21
C TYR A 29 -37.43 -51.94 -90.51
N ARG A 30 -36.70 -51.35 -91.47
CA ARG A 30 -35.35 -51.78 -91.83
C ARG A 30 -34.34 -51.46 -90.72
N ASP A 31 -34.46 -50.28 -90.12
CA ASP A 31 -33.45 -49.73 -89.19
C ASP A 31 -33.89 -49.85 -87.71
N TYR A 32 -35.19 -49.96 -87.44
CA TYR A 32 -35.77 -49.92 -86.09
C TYR A 32 -36.70 -51.11 -85.83
N GLN A 33 -36.90 -51.45 -84.54
CA GLN A 33 -37.99 -52.32 -84.12
C GLN A 33 -39.25 -51.46 -83.94
N VAL A 34 -40.17 -51.51 -84.91
CA VAL A 34 -41.34 -50.64 -84.95
C VAL A 34 -42.52 -51.29 -84.23
N LEU A 35 -42.90 -50.74 -83.09
CA LEU A 35 -44.15 -51.03 -82.39
C LEU A 35 -45.27 -50.18 -83.01
N ARG A 36 -46.46 -50.76 -83.21
CA ARG A 36 -47.60 -50.09 -83.85
C ARG A 36 -48.79 -50.08 -82.89
N ALA A 37 -49.45 -48.92 -82.77
CA ALA A 37 -50.68 -48.76 -82.02
C ALA A 37 -51.67 -47.91 -82.83
N THR A 38 -52.95 -48.28 -82.82
CA THR A 38 -54.01 -47.58 -83.55
C THR A 38 -54.73 -46.51 -82.72
N SER A 39 -54.37 -46.35 -81.45
CA SER A 39 -54.94 -45.35 -80.53
C SER A 39 -54.01 -45.08 -79.36
N GLY A 40 -54.18 -43.93 -78.70
CA GLY A 40 -53.41 -43.54 -77.51
C GLY A 40 -53.46 -44.55 -76.35
N PRO A 41 -54.63 -45.09 -75.94
CA PRO A 41 -54.71 -46.08 -74.87
C PRO A 41 -53.99 -47.39 -75.22
N ALA A 42 -54.10 -47.86 -76.47
CA ALA A 42 -53.39 -49.06 -76.92
C ALA A 42 -51.86 -48.86 -76.91
N ALA A 43 -51.41 -47.62 -77.17
CA ALA A 43 -49.99 -47.25 -77.10
C ALA A 43 -49.45 -47.26 -75.65
N LEU A 44 -50.24 -46.77 -74.67
CA LEU A 44 -49.87 -46.84 -73.25
C LEU A 44 -49.76 -48.28 -72.74
N ASP A 45 -50.72 -49.14 -73.10
CA ASP A 45 -50.68 -50.57 -72.75
C ASP A 45 -49.46 -51.28 -73.34
N LEU A 46 -49.04 -50.88 -74.55
CA LEU A 46 -47.82 -51.37 -75.19
C LEU A 46 -46.56 -50.89 -74.47
N LEU A 47 -46.49 -49.62 -74.06
CA LEU A 47 -45.36 -49.09 -73.28
C LEU A 47 -45.20 -49.79 -71.94
N ALA A 48 -46.31 -50.08 -71.24
CA ALA A 48 -46.30 -50.81 -69.99
C ALA A 48 -45.79 -52.26 -70.12
N LYS A 49 -46.04 -52.92 -71.27
CA LYS A 49 -45.63 -54.31 -71.53
C LYS A 49 -44.20 -54.45 -72.08
N GLU A 50 -43.81 -53.59 -73.01
CA GLU A 50 -42.53 -53.71 -73.75
C GLU A 50 -41.37 -52.93 -73.10
N GLY A 51 -41.69 -52.00 -72.19
CA GLY A 51 -40.74 -51.23 -71.38
C GLY A 51 -39.94 -50.19 -72.16
N GLU A 52 -38.83 -50.61 -72.78
CA GLU A 52 -37.76 -49.73 -73.25
C GLU A 52 -37.99 -49.26 -74.69
N VAL A 53 -38.73 -48.15 -74.87
CA VAL A 53 -38.95 -47.48 -76.16
C VAL A 53 -38.13 -46.20 -76.24
N SER A 54 -37.40 -45.99 -77.35
CA SER A 54 -36.52 -44.83 -77.50
C SER A 54 -37.21 -43.60 -78.08
N VAL A 55 -38.10 -43.80 -79.05
CA VAL A 55 -38.80 -42.71 -79.75
C VAL A 55 -40.28 -43.06 -79.95
N ILE A 56 -41.17 -42.11 -79.67
CA ILE A 56 -42.60 -42.18 -79.96
C ILE A 56 -42.90 -41.23 -81.13
N ILE A 57 -43.63 -41.71 -82.12
CA ILE A 57 -44.17 -40.92 -83.23
C ILE A 57 -45.69 -41.05 -83.16
N SER A 58 -46.39 -39.96 -82.86
CA SER A 58 -47.85 -39.97 -82.69
C SER A 58 -48.52 -38.99 -83.65
N ASP A 59 -49.63 -39.38 -84.25
CA ASP A 59 -50.55 -38.42 -84.87
C ASP A 59 -51.17 -37.49 -83.82
N GLN A 60 -51.45 -36.24 -84.21
CA GLN A 60 -52.06 -35.24 -83.32
C GLN A 60 -53.53 -35.53 -83.00
N ARG A 61 -54.33 -35.96 -83.98
CA ARG A 61 -55.80 -36.06 -83.87
C ARG A 61 -56.25 -37.51 -84.00
N MET A 62 -56.06 -38.26 -82.93
CA MET A 62 -56.55 -39.63 -82.82
C MET A 62 -57.89 -39.70 -82.05
N PRO A 63 -58.79 -40.64 -82.37
CA PRO A 63 -60.00 -40.91 -81.61
C PRO A 63 -59.69 -41.40 -80.19
N ILE A 64 -60.63 -41.20 -79.26
CA ILE A 64 -60.58 -41.64 -77.84
C ILE A 64 -59.62 -40.83 -76.96
N MET A 65 -58.37 -40.65 -77.40
CA MET A 65 -57.34 -39.86 -76.71
C MET A 65 -56.54 -39.13 -77.78
N SER A 66 -56.41 -37.81 -77.65
CA SER A 66 -55.63 -37.04 -78.62
C SER A 66 -54.14 -37.39 -78.53
N GLY A 67 -53.40 -37.16 -79.61
CA GLY A 67 -51.95 -37.35 -79.60
C GLY A 67 -51.24 -36.47 -78.58
N THR A 68 -51.72 -35.24 -78.39
CA THR A 68 -51.15 -34.31 -77.41
C THR A 68 -51.37 -34.78 -75.98
N GLU A 69 -52.56 -35.31 -75.67
CA GLU A 69 -52.90 -35.88 -74.36
C GLU A 69 -52.04 -37.14 -74.07
N PHE A 70 -51.91 -38.03 -75.05
CA PHE A 70 -51.03 -39.21 -74.95
C PHE A 70 -49.57 -38.83 -74.71
N LEU A 71 -49.03 -37.87 -75.48
CA LEU A 71 -47.65 -37.42 -75.33
C LEU A 71 -47.41 -36.70 -73.98
N SER A 72 -48.42 -36.02 -73.43
CA SER A 72 -48.35 -35.41 -72.09
C SER A 72 -48.28 -36.46 -70.98
N LEU A 73 -49.11 -37.51 -71.04
CA LEU A 73 -49.07 -38.61 -70.07
C LEU A 73 -47.72 -39.36 -70.10
N THR A 74 -47.19 -39.62 -71.29
CA THR A 74 -45.88 -40.25 -71.45
C THR A 74 -44.73 -39.34 -71.02
N ALA A 75 -44.87 -38.01 -71.13
CA ALA A 75 -43.89 -37.05 -70.62
C ALA A 75 -43.67 -37.16 -69.11
N THR A 76 -44.72 -37.51 -68.36
CA THR A 76 -44.67 -37.65 -66.91
C THR A 76 -44.20 -39.05 -66.49
N GLN A 77 -44.71 -40.10 -67.13
CA GLN A 77 -44.40 -41.49 -66.74
C GLN A 77 -43.08 -42.01 -67.31
N TYR A 78 -42.68 -41.53 -68.49
CA TYR A 78 -41.51 -42.00 -69.23
C TYR A 78 -40.67 -40.82 -69.75
N PRO A 79 -40.03 -40.06 -68.85
CA PRO A 79 -39.40 -38.77 -69.18
C PRO A 79 -38.24 -38.89 -70.17
N ASP A 80 -37.56 -40.04 -70.21
CA ASP A 80 -36.40 -40.28 -71.07
C ASP A 80 -36.80 -40.56 -72.53
N ILE A 81 -38.07 -40.88 -72.82
CA ILE A 81 -38.51 -41.21 -74.19
C ILE A 81 -38.65 -39.94 -75.01
N ILE A 82 -38.14 -39.94 -76.24
CA ILE A 82 -38.25 -38.79 -77.16
C ILE A 82 -39.56 -38.87 -77.94
N ARG A 83 -40.26 -37.75 -78.06
CA ARG A 83 -41.64 -37.70 -78.58
C ARG A 83 -41.71 -36.82 -79.82
N ILE A 84 -42.27 -37.34 -80.91
CA ILE A 84 -42.46 -36.66 -82.19
C ILE A 84 -43.96 -36.66 -82.50
N ILE A 85 -44.49 -35.50 -82.93
CA ILE A 85 -45.90 -35.37 -83.31
C ILE A 85 -46.03 -35.18 -84.83
N LEU A 86 -46.97 -35.89 -85.45
CA LEU A 86 -47.38 -35.70 -86.84
C LEU A 86 -48.65 -34.85 -86.86
N THR A 87 -48.66 -33.75 -87.61
CA THR A 87 -49.80 -32.81 -87.65
C THR A 87 -50.23 -32.46 -89.07
N GLY A 88 -51.54 -32.39 -89.32
CA GLY A 88 -52.13 -31.98 -90.60
C GLY A 88 -52.54 -30.51 -90.71
N TYR A 89 -52.42 -29.71 -89.65
CA TYR A 89 -52.90 -28.31 -89.64
C TYR A 89 -51.86 -27.38 -88.97
N THR A 90 -51.59 -26.24 -89.61
CA THR A 90 -50.61 -25.24 -89.17
C THR A 90 -51.24 -24.20 -88.23
N ASP A 91 -52.00 -24.63 -87.22
CA ASP A 91 -52.47 -23.69 -86.20
C ASP A 91 -51.40 -23.52 -85.12
N VAL A 92 -50.90 -22.29 -84.97
CA VAL A 92 -49.71 -22.00 -84.15
C VAL A 92 -50.04 -22.14 -82.66
N GLU A 93 -51.27 -21.87 -82.24
CA GLU A 93 -51.70 -21.99 -80.83
C GLU A 93 -51.76 -23.46 -80.38
N ASP A 94 -52.40 -24.34 -81.16
CA ASP A 94 -52.46 -25.80 -80.89
C ASP A 94 -51.05 -26.43 -80.83
N LEU A 95 -50.13 -25.93 -81.67
CA LEU A 95 -48.76 -26.42 -81.73
C LEU A 95 -47.94 -26.00 -80.51
N VAL A 96 -48.14 -24.75 -80.05
CA VAL A 96 -47.50 -24.23 -78.83
C VAL A 96 -48.03 -24.95 -77.59
N GLU A 97 -49.33 -25.23 -77.53
CA GLU A 97 -49.93 -26.01 -76.45
C GLU A 97 -49.40 -27.46 -76.42
N ALA A 98 -49.26 -28.10 -77.58
CA ALA A 98 -48.66 -29.42 -77.71
C ALA A 98 -47.18 -29.47 -77.27
N ILE A 99 -46.38 -28.47 -77.63
CA ILE A 99 -44.97 -28.36 -77.24
C ILE A 99 -44.83 -28.18 -75.73
N ASN A 100 -45.65 -27.29 -75.15
CA ASN A 100 -45.58 -26.96 -73.73
C ASN A 100 -46.14 -28.08 -72.83
N ALA A 101 -47.23 -28.74 -73.22
CA ALA A 101 -47.87 -29.79 -72.42
C ALA A 101 -47.26 -31.19 -72.63
N GLY A 102 -46.80 -31.52 -73.85
CA GLY A 102 -46.28 -32.85 -74.21
C GLY A 102 -44.75 -32.98 -74.16
N LYS A 103 -44.02 -31.87 -73.99
CA LYS A 103 -42.55 -31.78 -74.15
C LYS A 103 -42.09 -32.49 -75.43
N VAL A 104 -42.75 -32.16 -76.53
CA VAL A 104 -42.50 -32.77 -77.85
C VAL A 104 -41.16 -32.29 -78.39
N PHE A 105 -40.35 -33.20 -78.91
CA PHE A 105 -39.01 -32.92 -79.44
C PHE A 105 -39.05 -32.21 -80.79
N LYS A 106 -39.91 -32.66 -81.69
CA LYS A 106 -40.13 -32.03 -83.00
C LYS A 106 -41.50 -32.42 -83.54
N TYR A 107 -42.10 -31.52 -84.31
CA TYR A 107 -43.31 -31.81 -85.07
C TYR A 107 -42.98 -31.96 -86.55
N VAL A 108 -43.77 -32.76 -87.26
CA VAL A 108 -43.65 -32.96 -88.71
C VAL A 108 -45.03 -32.79 -89.34
N THR A 109 -45.12 -31.97 -90.38
CA THR A 109 -46.39 -31.66 -91.06
C THR A 109 -46.74 -32.72 -92.11
N LYS A 110 -48.01 -33.11 -92.19
CA LYS A 110 -48.55 -34.01 -93.24
C LYS A 110 -48.91 -33.21 -94.50
N PRO A 111 -48.61 -33.68 -95.73
CA PRO A 111 -47.83 -34.89 -96.05
C PRO A 111 -46.33 -34.70 -95.81
N TRP A 112 -45.66 -35.72 -95.25
CA TRP A 112 -44.23 -35.67 -94.92
C TRP A 112 -43.35 -36.35 -95.97
N GLU A 113 -42.11 -35.88 -96.12
CA GLU A 113 -41.09 -36.57 -96.90
C GLU A 113 -40.40 -37.65 -96.05
N ALA A 114 -40.27 -38.87 -96.58
CA ALA A 114 -39.74 -40.02 -95.83
C ALA A 114 -38.29 -39.83 -95.36
N GLU A 115 -37.44 -39.17 -96.15
CA GLU A 115 -36.04 -38.89 -95.76
C GLU A 115 -35.94 -37.79 -94.69
N GLU A 116 -36.82 -36.79 -94.72
CA GLU A 116 -36.87 -35.75 -93.68
C GLU A 116 -37.30 -36.35 -92.34
N LEU A 117 -38.36 -37.16 -92.32
CA LEU A 117 -38.84 -37.81 -91.09
C LEU A 117 -37.79 -38.79 -90.53
N LYS A 118 -37.06 -39.52 -91.38
CA LYS A 118 -35.91 -40.34 -90.94
C LYS A 118 -34.81 -39.50 -90.29
N GLY A 119 -34.51 -38.33 -90.87
CA GLY A 119 -33.56 -37.37 -90.28
C GLY A 119 -33.98 -36.96 -88.86
N VAL A 120 -35.27 -36.63 -88.68
CA VAL A 120 -35.84 -36.27 -87.37
C VAL A 120 -35.75 -37.41 -86.36
N VAL A 121 -36.10 -38.64 -86.76
CA VAL A 121 -36.05 -39.81 -85.87
C VAL A 121 -34.62 -40.18 -85.48
N ARG A 122 -33.63 -40.04 -86.38
CA ARG A 122 -32.22 -40.22 -86.02
C ARG A 122 -31.78 -39.18 -84.98
N GLN A 123 -32.11 -37.91 -85.21
CA GLN A 123 -31.79 -36.84 -84.27
C GLN A 123 -32.45 -37.07 -82.89
N ALA A 124 -33.68 -37.57 -82.89
CA ALA A 124 -34.39 -37.98 -81.67
C ALA A 124 -33.67 -39.12 -80.94
N LEU A 125 -33.21 -40.15 -81.64
CA LEU A 125 -32.50 -41.28 -81.04
C LEU A 125 -31.17 -40.86 -80.40
N ASP A 126 -30.40 -40.00 -81.09
CA ASP A 126 -29.14 -39.49 -80.53
C ASP A 126 -29.40 -38.70 -79.25
N THR A 127 -30.47 -37.90 -79.24
CA THR A 127 -30.90 -37.13 -78.05
C THR A 127 -31.30 -38.06 -76.89
N HIS A 128 -32.06 -39.14 -77.16
CA HIS A 128 -32.42 -40.14 -76.17
C HIS A 128 -31.19 -40.78 -75.51
N ASN A 129 -30.19 -41.16 -76.32
CA ASN A 129 -28.97 -41.79 -75.82
C ASN A 129 -28.16 -40.83 -74.92
N VAL A 130 -28.06 -39.55 -75.32
CA VAL A 130 -27.38 -38.52 -74.52
C VAL A 130 -28.12 -38.27 -73.20
N LEU A 131 -29.44 -38.13 -73.22
CA LEU A 131 -30.24 -37.93 -72.00
C LEU A 131 -30.09 -39.11 -71.04
N LYS A 132 -30.23 -40.34 -71.53
CA LYS A 132 -30.09 -41.54 -70.70
C LYS A 132 -28.70 -41.69 -70.09
N ALA A 133 -27.64 -41.40 -70.85
CA ALA A 133 -26.28 -41.39 -70.33
C ALA A 133 -26.12 -40.33 -69.22
N ARG A 134 -26.61 -39.11 -69.48
CA ARG A 134 -26.55 -38.00 -68.52
C ARG A 134 -27.37 -38.24 -67.25
N THR A 135 -28.58 -38.79 -67.35
CA THR A 135 -29.42 -39.11 -66.19
C THR A 135 -28.76 -40.17 -65.30
N ARG A 136 -28.12 -41.19 -65.90
CA ARG A 136 -27.37 -42.21 -65.16
C ARG A 136 -26.14 -41.62 -64.45
N GLU A 137 -25.41 -40.75 -65.14
CA GLU A 137 -24.27 -40.03 -64.58
C GLU A 137 -24.71 -39.11 -63.42
N LEU A 138 -25.79 -38.34 -63.60
CA LEU A 138 -26.32 -37.45 -62.56
C LEU A 138 -26.76 -38.22 -61.32
N THR A 139 -27.46 -39.34 -61.50
CA THR A 139 -27.93 -40.19 -60.39
C THR A 139 -26.74 -40.79 -59.63
N ARG A 140 -25.67 -41.16 -60.35
CA ARG A 140 -24.41 -41.61 -59.76
C ARG A 140 -23.77 -40.50 -58.93
N THR A 141 -23.62 -39.30 -59.48
CA THR A 141 -23.04 -38.15 -58.77
C THR A 141 -23.87 -37.78 -57.54
N LEU A 142 -25.19 -37.74 -57.64
CA LEU A 142 -26.09 -37.45 -56.51
C LEU A 142 -25.94 -38.48 -55.38
N ARG A 143 -25.82 -39.78 -55.72
CA ARG A 143 -25.59 -40.82 -54.71
C ARG A 143 -24.24 -40.66 -54.01
N GLN A 144 -23.20 -40.28 -54.75
CA GLN A 144 -21.87 -39.99 -54.19
C GLN A 144 -21.90 -38.76 -53.26
N GLU A 145 -22.51 -37.65 -53.70
CA GLU A 145 -22.62 -36.42 -52.91
C GLU A 145 -23.47 -36.60 -51.64
N SER A 146 -24.59 -37.31 -51.75
CA SER A 146 -25.46 -37.60 -50.59
C SER A 146 -24.72 -38.38 -49.50
N LEU A 147 -23.87 -39.33 -49.90
CA LEU A 147 -23.11 -40.15 -48.98
C LEU A 147 -22.02 -39.35 -48.28
N LEU A 148 -21.25 -38.56 -49.04
CA LEU A 148 -20.25 -37.64 -48.48
C LEU A 148 -20.90 -36.67 -47.50
N ASN A 149 -22.03 -36.05 -47.85
CA ASN A 149 -22.74 -35.13 -46.97
C ASN A 149 -23.22 -35.77 -45.68
N THR A 150 -23.71 -37.02 -45.73
CA THR A 150 -24.18 -37.74 -44.54
C THR A 150 -23.03 -38.05 -43.60
N VAL A 151 -21.90 -38.55 -44.12
CA VAL A 151 -20.70 -38.84 -43.33
C VAL A 151 -20.14 -37.55 -42.73
N THR A 152 -19.96 -36.49 -43.52
CA THR A 152 -19.46 -35.21 -43.04
C THR A 152 -20.36 -34.60 -41.97
N ASN A 153 -21.69 -34.67 -42.11
CA ASN A 153 -22.62 -34.15 -41.10
C ASN A 153 -22.59 -34.95 -39.80
N THR A 154 -22.52 -36.28 -39.90
CA THR A 154 -22.46 -37.16 -38.72
C THR A 154 -21.16 -36.93 -37.95
N ILE A 155 -20.03 -36.84 -38.66
CA ILE A 155 -18.72 -36.48 -38.09
C ILE A 155 -18.77 -35.09 -37.44
N ARG A 156 -19.34 -34.08 -38.10
CA ARG A 156 -19.44 -32.72 -37.57
C ARG A 156 -20.30 -32.63 -36.30
N SER A 157 -21.25 -33.54 -36.14
CA SER A 157 -22.14 -33.56 -34.96
C SER A 157 -21.56 -34.26 -33.73
N ALA A 158 -20.48 -35.04 -33.89
CA ALA A 158 -19.84 -35.73 -32.78
C ALA A 158 -18.91 -34.78 -32.00
N LEU A 159 -18.99 -34.84 -30.66
CA LEU A 159 -18.29 -33.90 -29.76
C LEU A 159 -16.91 -34.39 -29.33
N ASP A 160 -16.70 -35.72 -29.32
CA ASP A 160 -15.49 -36.36 -28.81
C ASP A 160 -14.88 -37.35 -29.82
N TYR A 161 -13.57 -37.51 -29.79
CA TYR A 161 -12.80 -38.38 -30.70
C TYR A 161 -13.36 -39.82 -30.79
N ARG A 162 -13.76 -40.39 -29.65
CA ARG A 162 -14.36 -41.73 -29.56
C ARG A 162 -15.74 -41.81 -30.23
N GLN A 163 -16.55 -40.76 -30.12
CA GLN A 163 -17.87 -40.70 -30.78
C GLN A 163 -17.72 -40.60 -32.31
N ILE A 164 -16.69 -39.89 -32.79
CA ILE A 164 -16.38 -39.81 -34.22
C ILE A 164 -16.06 -41.20 -34.78
N LEU A 165 -15.20 -41.96 -34.10
CA LEU A 165 -14.82 -43.33 -34.50
C LEU A 165 -16.04 -44.26 -34.60
N GLN A 166 -16.92 -44.26 -33.59
CA GLN A 166 -18.14 -45.08 -33.61
C GLN A 166 -19.11 -44.63 -34.72
N ALA A 167 -19.31 -43.32 -34.88
CA ALA A 167 -20.21 -42.76 -35.89
C ALA A 167 -19.76 -43.08 -37.33
N ILE A 168 -18.45 -43.09 -37.60
CA ILE A 168 -17.88 -43.50 -38.90
C ILE A 168 -18.27 -44.95 -39.18
N VAL A 169 -18.04 -45.85 -38.22
CA VAL A 169 -18.30 -47.28 -38.36
C VAL A 169 -19.79 -47.57 -38.58
N ASP A 170 -20.67 -46.93 -37.80
CA ASP A 170 -22.12 -47.10 -37.93
C ASP A 170 -22.64 -46.58 -39.27
N THR A 171 -22.18 -45.41 -39.70
CA THR A 171 -22.63 -44.77 -40.94
C THR A 171 -22.17 -45.58 -42.17
N VAL A 172 -20.89 -45.97 -42.19
CA VAL A 172 -20.31 -46.72 -43.31
C VAL A 172 -20.92 -48.13 -43.37
N GLY A 173 -21.05 -48.79 -42.22
CA GLY A 173 -21.63 -50.12 -42.12
C GLY A 173 -23.08 -50.18 -42.60
N HIS A 174 -23.92 -49.24 -42.15
CA HIS A 174 -25.33 -49.18 -42.55
C HIS A 174 -25.51 -48.86 -44.03
N MET A 175 -24.78 -47.88 -44.56
CA MET A 175 -24.98 -47.39 -45.94
C MET A 175 -24.44 -48.34 -47.02
N LEU A 176 -23.38 -49.10 -46.72
CA LEU A 176 -22.84 -50.11 -47.65
C LEU A 176 -23.52 -51.48 -47.51
N GLU A 177 -24.49 -51.59 -46.59
CA GLU A 177 -25.24 -52.82 -46.31
C GLU A 177 -24.35 -54.03 -46.02
N VAL A 178 -23.21 -53.82 -45.35
CA VAL A 178 -22.28 -54.88 -44.95
C VAL A 178 -22.72 -55.51 -43.63
N ASP A 179 -22.33 -56.77 -43.40
CA ASP A 179 -22.74 -57.49 -42.19
C ASP A 179 -21.95 -57.03 -40.96
N VAL A 180 -20.65 -56.77 -41.14
CA VAL A 180 -19.77 -56.26 -40.08
C VAL A 180 -18.88 -55.15 -40.64
N CYS A 181 -18.78 -54.04 -39.91
CA CYS A 181 -17.81 -52.99 -40.15
C CYS A 181 -16.99 -52.76 -38.87
N LEU A 182 -15.67 -52.68 -39.00
CA LEU A 182 -14.74 -52.57 -37.88
C LEU A 182 -13.71 -51.48 -38.18
N LEU A 183 -13.42 -50.62 -37.21
CA LEU A 183 -12.37 -49.60 -37.29
C LEU A 183 -11.44 -49.74 -36.09
N ARG A 184 -10.13 -49.81 -36.35
CA ARG A 184 -9.09 -49.79 -35.31
C ARG A 184 -8.23 -48.55 -35.45
N PRO A 185 -8.17 -47.66 -34.44
CA PRO A 185 -7.29 -46.51 -34.49
C PRO A 185 -5.82 -46.91 -34.33
N PHE A 186 -4.94 -46.11 -34.91
CA PHE A 186 -3.49 -46.26 -34.84
C PHE A 186 -2.93 -45.08 -34.03
N GLN A 187 -2.33 -45.37 -32.88
CA GLN A 187 -1.80 -44.38 -31.93
C GLN A 187 -0.48 -44.91 -31.36
N ASP A 188 0.47 -44.01 -31.07
CA ASP A 188 1.77 -44.38 -30.48
C ASP A 188 2.52 -45.50 -31.25
N GLU A 189 2.49 -45.42 -32.58
CA GLU A 189 3.11 -46.40 -33.50
C GLU A 189 2.52 -47.82 -33.45
N GLN A 190 1.35 -48.02 -32.82
CA GLN A 190 0.68 -49.32 -32.74
C GLN A 190 -0.84 -49.22 -32.97
N LEU A 191 -1.47 -50.32 -33.36
CA LEU A 191 -2.94 -50.41 -33.40
C LEU A 191 -3.48 -50.57 -31.98
N VAL A 192 -4.37 -49.67 -31.55
CA VAL A 192 -5.00 -49.74 -30.23
C VAL A 192 -5.86 -51.01 -30.15
N ASP A 193 -5.86 -51.67 -28.99
CA ASP A 193 -6.63 -52.90 -28.76
C ASP A 193 -8.15 -52.67 -28.79
N GLU A 194 -8.59 -51.43 -28.57
CA GLU A 194 -9.99 -51.04 -28.66
C GLU A 194 -10.43 -50.90 -30.13
N GLY A 195 -11.33 -51.78 -30.58
CA GLY A 195 -11.94 -51.73 -31.91
C GLY A 195 -13.40 -51.25 -31.87
N PHE A 196 -13.77 -50.38 -32.81
CA PHE A 196 -15.13 -49.84 -32.96
C PHE A 196 -15.88 -50.67 -34.01
N ILE A 197 -17.08 -51.15 -33.68
CA ILE A 197 -17.76 -52.19 -34.46
C ILE A 197 -19.21 -51.77 -34.75
N TYR A 198 -19.63 -52.00 -36.00
CA TYR A 198 -21.02 -52.02 -36.46
C TYR A 198 -21.35 -53.44 -36.91
N GLN A 199 -22.54 -53.91 -36.54
CA GLN A 199 -23.07 -55.20 -36.94
C GLN A 199 -24.52 -55.06 -37.41
N ARG A 200 -24.85 -55.71 -38.52
CA ARG A 200 -26.21 -55.72 -39.07
C ARG A 200 -27.11 -56.67 -38.27
N ALA A 201 -28.21 -56.17 -37.72
CA ALA A 201 -29.17 -56.99 -36.98
C ALA A 201 -29.98 -57.89 -37.93
N TYR A 202 -29.90 -59.21 -37.78
CA TYR A 202 -30.78 -60.18 -38.44
C TYR A 202 -32.06 -60.39 -37.60
N LYS A 203 -33.24 -60.32 -38.24
CA LYS A 203 -34.48 -60.86 -37.69
C LYS A 203 -34.73 -62.22 -38.33
N GLU A 204 -34.61 -63.31 -37.58
CA GLU A 204 -35.21 -64.57 -38.00
C GLU A 204 -36.74 -64.44 -37.87
N VAL A 205 -37.44 -64.56 -39.01
CA VAL A 205 -38.88 -64.80 -39.02
C VAL A 205 -39.08 -66.30 -38.89
N VAL A 206 -39.46 -66.77 -37.72
CA VAL A 206 -39.94 -68.15 -37.54
C VAL A 206 -41.44 -68.14 -37.83
N GLU A 207 -41.87 -68.76 -38.92
CA GLU A 207 -43.27 -69.15 -39.13
C GLU A 207 -43.57 -70.37 -38.26
N GLY A 208 -44.44 -70.22 -37.26
CA GLY A 208 -44.92 -71.30 -36.39
C GLY A 208 -46.01 -70.80 -35.44
N ASP A 209 -47.06 -71.59 -35.29
CA ASP A 209 -48.40 -71.28 -34.77
C ASP A 209 -48.52 -70.76 -33.33
N GLU A 210 -49.73 -70.27 -33.04
CA GLU A 210 -50.24 -69.62 -31.84
C GLU A 210 -49.96 -70.30 -30.48
N GLU A 211 -50.05 -69.43 -29.46
CA GLU A 211 -50.29 -69.65 -28.03
C GLU A 211 -49.09 -69.57 -27.05
N ASP A 212 -49.32 -68.68 -26.08
CA ASP A 212 -48.61 -68.39 -24.83
C ASP A 212 -47.33 -67.54 -24.85
N GLY A 213 -47.49 -66.36 -24.26
CA GLY A 213 -46.45 -65.35 -24.09
C GLY A 213 -45.52 -65.67 -22.94
N GLU A 214 -44.25 -65.84 -23.27
CA GLU A 214 -43.11 -65.49 -22.42
C GLU A 214 -42.06 -64.79 -23.30
N ALA A 215 -41.51 -63.69 -22.77
CA ALA A 215 -40.50 -62.89 -23.45
C ALA A 215 -39.22 -63.72 -23.68
N THR A 216 -39.06 -64.25 -24.89
CA THR A 216 -37.83 -64.88 -25.35
C THR A 216 -36.76 -63.80 -25.57
N SER A 217 -35.79 -63.74 -24.65
CA SER A 217 -34.55 -63.02 -24.80
C SER A 217 -33.78 -63.54 -26.02
N LEU A 218 -33.66 -62.71 -27.05
CA LEU A 218 -32.85 -62.94 -28.25
C LEU A 218 -31.35 -62.99 -27.86
N THR A 219 -30.80 -64.18 -27.66
CA THR A 219 -29.35 -64.38 -27.60
C THR A 219 -28.79 -64.34 -29.02
N SER A 220 -28.26 -63.18 -29.44
CA SER A 220 -27.52 -63.05 -30.68
C SER A 220 -26.21 -63.81 -30.59
N ILE A 221 -26.08 -64.92 -31.33
CA ILE A 221 -24.84 -65.70 -31.44
C ILE A 221 -23.90 -64.94 -32.39
N PHE A 222 -23.21 -63.91 -31.90
CA PHE A 222 -22.16 -63.20 -32.64
C PHE A 222 -20.83 -63.27 -31.87
N PRO A 223 -19.68 -63.33 -32.58
CA PRO A 223 -18.35 -63.40 -31.97
C PRO A 223 -18.01 -62.18 -31.11
N SER A 224 -17.17 -62.35 -30.08
CA SER A 224 -16.75 -61.26 -29.20
C SER A 224 -16.00 -60.16 -29.96
N SER A 225 -16.10 -58.91 -29.49
CA SER A 225 -15.38 -57.76 -30.06
C SER A 225 -13.87 -57.97 -30.13
N SER A 226 -13.31 -58.68 -29.14
CA SER A 226 -11.90 -59.08 -29.09
C SER A 226 -11.50 -60.04 -30.21
N LEU A 227 -12.40 -60.92 -30.65
CA LEU A 227 -12.14 -61.85 -31.75
C LEU A 227 -12.17 -61.12 -33.10
N LEU A 228 -13.13 -60.22 -33.29
CA LEU A 228 -13.24 -59.40 -34.50
C LEU A 228 -12.05 -58.44 -34.64
N ALA A 229 -11.51 -57.89 -33.55
CA ALA A 229 -10.32 -57.03 -33.60
C ALA A 229 -9.09 -57.72 -34.22
N GLN A 230 -9.00 -59.06 -34.16
CA GLN A 230 -7.92 -59.86 -34.76
C GLN A 230 -8.02 -59.98 -36.30
N THR A 231 -9.16 -59.60 -36.88
CA THR A 231 -9.37 -59.58 -38.33
C THR A 231 -8.76 -58.35 -39.02
N VAL A 232 -8.30 -57.36 -38.25
CA VAL A 232 -7.70 -56.12 -38.74
C VAL A 232 -6.24 -56.03 -38.31
N TRP A 233 -5.38 -55.62 -39.24
CA TRP A 233 -3.93 -55.49 -39.05
C TRP A 233 -3.40 -54.22 -39.69
N GLU A 234 -2.16 -53.86 -39.35
CA GLU A 234 -1.51 -52.69 -39.92
C GLU A 234 -1.30 -52.90 -41.43
N THR A 235 -1.91 -52.05 -42.23
CA THR A 235 -1.74 -52.01 -43.68
C THR A 235 -1.74 -50.56 -44.14
N ARG A 236 -0.95 -50.24 -45.16
CA ARG A 236 -0.96 -48.93 -45.83
C ARG A 236 -1.52 -48.98 -47.25
N GLU A 237 -1.89 -50.18 -47.71
CA GLU A 237 -2.54 -50.40 -48.99
C GLU A 237 -3.95 -50.96 -48.81
N VAL A 238 -4.82 -50.67 -49.78
CA VAL A 238 -6.18 -51.19 -49.85
C VAL A 238 -6.14 -52.67 -50.18
N GLN A 239 -6.84 -53.48 -49.40
CA GLN A 239 -6.87 -54.93 -49.57
C GLN A 239 -8.29 -55.39 -49.89
N ILE A 240 -8.43 -56.11 -51.01
CA ILE A 240 -9.71 -56.62 -51.49
C ILE A 240 -9.63 -58.14 -51.47
N ILE A 241 -10.44 -58.76 -50.61
CA ILE A 241 -10.58 -60.21 -50.49
C ILE A 241 -11.98 -60.55 -50.99
N HIS A 242 -12.08 -61.04 -52.23
CA HIS A 242 -13.36 -61.43 -52.84
C HIS A 242 -13.87 -62.77 -52.29
N GLU A 243 -12.96 -63.65 -51.92
CA GLU A 243 -13.27 -64.96 -51.35
C GLU A 243 -12.17 -65.33 -50.35
N VAL A 244 -12.55 -65.61 -49.11
CA VAL A 244 -11.61 -65.97 -48.03
C VAL A 244 -11.03 -67.37 -48.26
N ALA A 245 -11.77 -68.26 -48.92
CA ALA A 245 -11.33 -69.61 -49.27
C ALA A 245 -10.31 -69.58 -50.43
N GLY A 246 -9.03 -69.46 -50.09
CA GLY A 246 -7.93 -69.53 -51.06
C GLY A 246 -7.10 -68.25 -51.25
N ASP A 247 -7.23 -67.26 -50.36
CA ASP A 247 -6.39 -66.06 -50.39
C ASP A 247 -5.00 -66.31 -49.76
N ASP A 248 -3.93 -66.08 -50.52
CA ASP A 248 -2.53 -66.26 -50.10
C ASP A 248 -2.17 -65.46 -48.82
N ARG A 249 -2.89 -64.37 -48.52
CA ARG A 249 -2.66 -63.53 -47.31
C ARG A 249 -3.20 -64.15 -46.03
N LEU A 250 -4.01 -65.20 -46.16
CA LEU A 250 -4.60 -65.97 -45.06
C LEU A 250 -4.06 -67.42 -45.03
N LEU A 251 -3.08 -67.75 -45.88
CA LEU A 251 -2.43 -69.05 -45.96
C LEU A 251 -1.01 -68.98 -45.35
N GLY A 252 -0.88 -69.29 -44.06
CA GLY A 252 0.42 -69.37 -43.37
C GLY A 252 0.34 -69.99 -41.96
N GLU A 253 1.48 -70.44 -41.43
CA GLU A 253 1.57 -71.19 -40.15
C GLU A 253 2.01 -70.33 -38.94
N THR A 254 2.03 -68.99 -39.05
CA THR A 254 2.40 -68.14 -37.89
C THR A 254 1.26 -68.10 -36.86
N PRO A 255 1.57 -67.94 -35.55
CA PRO A 255 0.55 -67.91 -34.49
C PRO A 255 -0.53 -66.83 -34.71
N GLU A 256 -0.12 -65.67 -35.23
CA GLU A 256 -0.98 -64.53 -35.55
C GLU A 256 -1.89 -64.80 -36.76
N LEU A 257 -1.39 -65.49 -37.79
CA LEU A 257 -2.19 -65.88 -38.95
C LEU A 257 -3.20 -66.96 -38.58
N LEU A 258 -2.83 -67.93 -37.74
CA LEU A 258 -3.74 -68.97 -37.24
C LEU A 258 -4.88 -68.35 -36.41
N GLN A 259 -4.59 -67.36 -35.56
CA GLN A 259 -5.61 -66.60 -34.84
C GLN A 259 -6.52 -65.82 -35.79
N ARG A 260 -5.97 -65.19 -36.83
CA ARG A 260 -6.75 -64.46 -37.83
C ARG A 260 -7.67 -65.39 -38.63
N VAL A 261 -7.18 -66.52 -39.11
CA VAL A 261 -8.00 -67.52 -39.83
C VAL A 261 -9.11 -68.05 -38.92
N ALA A 262 -8.81 -68.30 -37.64
CA ALA A 262 -9.83 -68.68 -36.66
C ALA A 262 -10.90 -67.59 -36.48
N ALA A 263 -10.50 -66.31 -36.42
CA ALA A 263 -11.44 -65.19 -36.32
C ALA A 263 -12.34 -65.06 -37.56
N PHE A 264 -11.78 -65.14 -38.78
CA PHE A 264 -12.54 -65.11 -40.03
C PHE A 264 -13.53 -66.28 -40.15
N THR A 265 -13.11 -67.49 -39.76
CA THR A 265 -13.93 -68.70 -39.80
C THR A 265 -15.06 -68.66 -38.77
N THR A 266 -14.77 -68.25 -37.54
CA THR A 266 -15.75 -68.15 -36.46
C THR A 266 -16.80 -67.07 -36.75
N ALA A 267 -16.41 -65.97 -37.39
CA ALA A 267 -17.30 -64.89 -37.81
C ALA A 267 -18.02 -65.15 -39.15
N ASN A 268 -17.83 -66.31 -39.78
CA ASN A 268 -18.38 -66.67 -41.10
C ASN A 268 -18.12 -65.61 -42.20
N ILE A 269 -16.96 -64.93 -42.16
CA ILE A 269 -16.62 -63.89 -43.15
C ILE A 269 -16.25 -64.56 -44.47
N CYS A 270 -16.96 -64.22 -45.54
CA CYS A 270 -16.74 -64.77 -46.88
C CYS A 270 -15.93 -63.83 -47.77
N SER A 271 -16.05 -62.52 -47.58
CA SER A 271 -15.32 -61.51 -48.34
C SER A 271 -15.08 -60.27 -47.48
N SER A 272 -13.98 -59.56 -47.74
CA SER A 272 -13.54 -58.43 -46.92
C SER A 272 -12.92 -57.32 -47.77
N LEU A 273 -13.19 -56.07 -47.42
CA LEU A 273 -12.51 -54.89 -47.94
C LEU A 273 -11.84 -54.16 -46.78
N VAL A 274 -10.51 -54.10 -46.79
CA VAL A 274 -9.72 -53.44 -45.75
C VAL A 274 -9.08 -52.18 -46.34
N VAL A 275 -9.35 -51.04 -45.71
CA VAL A 275 -8.97 -49.71 -46.20
C VAL A 275 -8.22 -48.96 -45.10
N PRO A 276 -6.98 -48.50 -45.36
CA PRO A 276 -6.26 -47.67 -44.42
C PRO A 276 -6.77 -46.22 -44.47
N LEU A 277 -6.95 -45.60 -43.31
CA LEU A 277 -7.28 -44.19 -43.19
C LEU A 277 -5.97 -43.43 -43.01
N ILE A 278 -5.48 -42.80 -44.09
CA ILE A 278 -4.20 -42.10 -44.10
C ILE A 278 -4.45 -40.60 -44.26
N CYS A 279 -3.90 -39.79 -43.35
CA CYS A 279 -3.89 -38.34 -43.47
C CYS A 279 -2.43 -37.86 -43.43
N GLN A 280 -2.02 -37.02 -44.39
CA GLN A 280 -0.64 -36.48 -44.43
C GLN A 280 0.49 -37.52 -44.35
N GLN A 281 0.30 -38.71 -44.96
CA GLN A 281 1.25 -39.84 -44.93
C GLN A 281 1.31 -40.62 -43.60
N GLU A 282 0.51 -40.24 -42.60
CA GLU A 282 0.38 -40.98 -41.35
C GLU A 282 -0.87 -41.87 -41.35
N LEU A 283 -0.73 -43.09 -40.84
CA LEU A 283 -1.84 -44.02 -40.67
C LEU A 283 -2.62 -43.62 -39.41
N MET A 284 -3.87 -43.21 -39.56
CA MET A 284 -4.74 -42.80 -38.44
C MET A 284 -5.56 -43.97 -37.90
N ALA A 285 -6.04 -44.84 -38.78
CA ALA A 285 -6.84 -46.01 -38.44
C ALA A 285 -6.88 -47.01 -39.61
N VAL A 286 -7.34 -48.22 -39.35
CA VAL A 286 -7.64 -49.23 -40.38
C VAL A 286 -9.11 -49.61 -40.30
N LEU A 287 -9.83 -49.44 -41.41
CA LEU A 287 -11.25 -49.76 -41.57
C LEU A 287 -11.39 -51.07 -42.32
N ALA A 288 -12.17 -52.01 -41.79
CA ALA A 288 -12.52 -53.25 -42.46
C ALA A 288 -14.03 -53.41 -42.61
N LEU A 289 -14.43 -53.86 -43.78
CA LEU A 289 -15.80 -54.12 -44.18
C LEU A 289 -15.92 -55.60 -44.53
N HIS A 290 -16.72 -56.34 -43.78
CA HIS A 290 -16.87 -57.78 -43.94
C HIS A 290 -18.29 -58.13 -44.38
N GLN A 291 -18.39 -59.03 -45.36
CA GLN A 291 -19.62 -59.72 -45.70
C GLN A 291 -19.54 -61.15 -45.17
N CYS A 292 -20.58 -61.57 -44.46
CA CYS A 292 -20.70 -62.88 -43.86
C CYS A 292 -21.67 -63.75 -44.67
N TYR A 293 -21.52 -65.07 -44.58
CA TYR A 293 -22.39 -66.10 -45.18
C TYR A 293 -22.45 -66.17 -46.72
N GLN A 294 -22.28 -65.06 -47.45
CA GLN A 294 -22.24 -65.02 -48.91
C GLN A 294 -21.04 -64.18 -49.41
N PRO A 295 -20.33 -64.63 -50.46
CA PRO A 295 -19.23 -63.86 -51.04
C PRO A 295 -19.75 -62.63 -51.78
N ARG A 296 -19.19 -61.45 -51.49
CA ARG A 296 -19.47 -60.18 -52.18
C ARG A 296 -18.33 -59.82 -53.12
N ILE A 297 -18.65 -59.61 -54.39
CA ILE A 297 -17.68 -59.08 -55.36
C ILE A 297 -17.67 -57.55 -55.24
N TRP A 298 -16.63 -57.01 -54.61
CA TRP A 298 -16.39 -55.57 -54.51
C TRP A 298 -16.18 -54.93 -55.90
N GLY A 299 -17.14 -54.13 -56.35
CA GLY A 299 -17.04 -53.42 -57.62
C GLY A 299 -16.07 -52.25 -57.56
N LYS A 300 -15.46 -51.86 -58.69
CA LYS A 300 -14.54 -50.69 -58.75
C LYS A 300 -15.19 -49.40 -58.25
N GLU A 301 -16.49 -49.21 -58.50
CA GLU A 301 -17.23 -48.02 -58.10
C GLU A 301 -17.48 -47.98 -56.59
N GLU A 302 -17.72 -49.15 -55.99
CA GLU A 302 -17.92 -49.32 -54.55
C GLU A 302 -16.60 -49.10 -53.79
N VAL A 303 -15.50 -49.68 -54.26
CA VAL A 303 -14.17 -49.45 -53.69
C VAL A 303 -13.81 -47.96 -53.76
N GLN A 304 -14.05 -47.30 -54.91
CA GLN A 304 -13.78 -45.87 -55.04
C GLN A 304 -14.61 -45.03 -54.06
N LEU A 305 -15.86 -45.41 -53.82
CA LEU A 305 -16.74 -44.75 -52.85
C LEU A 305 -16.21 -44.90 -51.41
N VAL A 306 -15.80 -46.11 -51.02
CA VAL A 306 -15.21 -46.36 -49.69
C VAL A 306 -13.92 -45.57 -49.51
N LEU A 307 -13.08 -45.46 -50.53
CA LEU A 307 -11.84 -44.66 -50.46
C LEU A 307 -12.13 -43.17 -50.25
N MET A 308 -13.09 -42.60 -50.98
CA MET A 308 -13.47 -41.19 -50.78
C MET A 308 -13.99 -40.92 -49.36
N VAL A 309 -14.72 -41.88 -48.78
CA VAL A 309 -15.21 -41.80 -47.40
C VAL A 309 -14.08 -41.97 -46.38
N ALA A 310 -13.17 -42.91 -46.64
CA ALA A 310 -12.00 -43.15 -45.80
C ALA A 310 -11.09 -41.91 -45.75
N ASP A 311 -10.88 -41.21 -46.87
CA ASP A 311 -10.11 -39.96 -46.91
C ASP A 311 -10.75 -38.87 -46.04
N GLN A 312 -12.08 -38.71 -46.12
CA GLN A 312 -12.80 -37.73 -45.29
C GLN A 312 -12.78 -38.12 -43.80
N ALA A 313 -12.93 -39.41 -43.50
CA ALA A 313 -12.83 -39.94 -42.15
C ALA A 313 -11.41 -39.76 -41.58
N ALA A 314 -10.37 -40.02 -42.37
CA ALA A 314 -8.97 -39.84 -41.98
C ALA A 314 -8.67 -38.38 -41.64
N LEU A 315 -9.14 -37.44 -42.47
CA LEU A 315 -9.00 -36.00 -42.23
C LEU A 315 -9.69 -35.58 -40.93
N ALA A 316 -10.93 -36.05 -40.70
CA ALA A 316 -11.69 -35.74 -39.50
C ALA A 316 -11.04 -36.28 -38.22
N LEU A 317 -10.55 -37.52 -38.27
CA LEU A 317 -9.84 -38.15 -37.14
C LEU A 317 -8.55 -37.39 -36.81
N SER A 318 -7.79 -36.99 -37.83
CA SER A 318 -6.58 -36.17 -37.65
C SER A 318 -6.88 -34.83 -37.00
N GLN A 319 -7.95 -34.13 -37.43
CA GLN A 319 -8.36 -32.86 -36.83
C GLN A 319 -8.84 -33.01 -35.38
N ALA A 320 -9.65 -34.03 -35.09
CA ALA A 320 -10.15 -34.29 -33.75
C ALA A 320 -9.02 -34.64 -32.78
N TYR A 321 -8.08 -35.48 -33.22
CA TYR A 321 -6.89 -35.84 -32.45
C TYR A 321 -6.00 -34.62 -32.17
N ALA A 322 -5.73 -33.79 -33.19
CA ALA A 322 -4.96 -32.56 -33.01
C ALA A 322 -5.66 -31.56 -32.05
N TYR A 323 -6.98 -31.44 -32.13
CA TYR A 323 -7.75 -30.58 -31.21
C TYR A 323 -7.66 -31.05 -29.76
N GLU A 324 -7.73 -32.36 -29.51
CA GLU A 324 -7.59 -32.93 -28.18
C GLU A 324 -6.20 -32.69 -27.60
N GLN A 325 -5.14 -32.86 -28.40
CA GLN A 325 -3.77 -32.53 -28.00
C GLN A 325 -3.60 -31.04 -27.66
N VAL A 326 -4.11 -30.14 -28.51
CA VAL A 326 -4.05 -28.69 -28.26
C VAL A 326 -4.81 -28.32 -26.98
N ARG A 327 -5.98 -28.93 -26.75
CA ARG A 327 -6.76 -28.70 -25.53
C ARG A 327 -6.04 -29.21 -24.28
N ALA A 328 -5.42 -30.38 -24.34
CA ALA A 328 -4.60 -30.91 -23.25
C ALA A 328 -3.39 -30.00 -22.96
N LEU A 329 -2.71 -29.53 -24.00
CA LEU A 329 -1.59 -28.58 -23.90
C LEU A 329 -2.03 -27.24 -23.29
N ALA A 330 -3.15 -26.68 -23.75
CA ALA A 330 -3.70 -25.43 -23.23
C ALA A 330 -4.11 -25.54 -21.75
N LYS A 331 -4.69 -26.67 -21.34
CA LYS A 331 -5.00 -26.95 -19.92
C LYS A 331 -3.73 -27.00 -19.08
N ARG A 332 -2.66 -27.64 -19.59
CA ARG A 332 -1.34 -27.70 -18.95
C ARG A 332 -0.72 -26.31 -18.79
N GLU A 333 -0.69 -25.51 -19.86
CA GLU A 333 -0.16 -24.14 -19.81
C GLU A 333 -0.97 -23.22 -18.89
N GLY A 334 -2.30 -23.35 -18.88
CA GLY A 334 -3.18 -22.60 -17.98
C GLY A 334 -2.87 -22.86 -16.51
N LEU A 335 -2.63 -24.13 -16.14
CA LEU A 335 -2.24 -24.50 -14.78
C LEU A 335 -0.87 -23.92 -14.40
N ILE A 336 0.14 -24.07 -15.26
CA ILE A 336 1.47 -23.49 -15.03
C ILE A 336 1.37 -21.98 -14.84
N ASN A 337 0.63 -21.27 -15.69
CA ASN A 337 0.43 -19.82 -15.57
C ASN A 337 -0.29 -19.43 -14.28
N THR A 338 -1.25 -20.23 -13.83
CA THR A 338 -1.97 -19.97 -12.57
C THR A 338 -1.00 -20.09 -11.38
N ILE A 339 -0.16 -21.14 -11.37
CA ILE A 339 0.87 -21.36 -10.34
C ILE A 339 1.92 -20.24 -10.39
N THR A 340 2.42 -19.88 -11.57
CA THR A 340 3.38 -18.78 -11.74
C THR A 340 2.79 -17.45 -11.31
N THR A 341 1.50 -17.22 -11.54
CA THR A 341 0.81 -16.00 -11.10
C THR A 341 0.67 -15.97 -9.58
N ALA A 342 0.33 -17.09 -8.96
CA ALA A 342 0.29 -17.22 -7.50
C ALA A 342 1.68 -16.92 -6.89
N ILE A 343 2.75 -17.51 -7.45
CA ILE A 343 4.15 -17.23 -7.07
C ILE A 343 4.48 -15.74 -7.21
N ARG A 344 4.02 -15.06 -8.26
CA ARG A 344 4.28 -13.62 -8.47
C ARG A 344 3.44 -12.70 -7.58
N SER A 345 2.32 -13.20 -7.05
CA SER A 345 1.34 -12.38 -6.32
C SER A 345 1.65 -12.20 -4.83
N SER A 346 2.40 -13.13 -4.23
CA SER A 346 2.89 -13.03 -2.86
C SER A 346 4.40 -13.01 -2.83
N LEU A 347 4.96 -12.25 -1.90
CA LEU A 347 6.39 -12.26 -1.58
C LEU A 347 6.68 -13.13 -0.35
N ASP A 348 5.63 -13.65 0.30
CA ASP A 348 5.74 -14.52 1.46
C ASP A 348 5.99 -15.97 1.01
N PRO A 349 7.09 -16.61 1.41
CA PRO A 349 7.41 -17.97 1.03
C PRO A 349 6.31 -18.97 1.45
N GLU A 350 5.68 -18.77 2.61
CA GLU A 350 4.66 -19.71 3.12
C GLU A 350 3.41 -19.73 2.24
N ASP A 351 2.92 -18.56 1.83
CA ASP A 351 1.80 -18.42 0.91
C ASP A 351 2.12 -19.07 -0.45
N ILE A 352 3.34 -18.88 -0.94
CA ILE A 352 3.79 -19.44 -2.21
C ILE A 352 3.79 -20.97 -2.16
N PHE A 353 4.34 -21.57 -1.09
CA PHE A 353 4.40 -23.04 -0.96
C PHE A 353 3.02 -23.67 -0.76
N ALA A 354 2.14 -23.03 0.00
CA ALA A 354 0.75 -23.45 0.15
C ALA A 354 0.00 -23.40 -1.20
N ALA A 355 0.17 -22.33 -1.97
CA ALA A 355 -0.47 -22.19 -3.28
C ALA A 355 0.01 -23.26 -4.28
N ILE A 356 1.32 -23.54 -4.33
CA ILE A 356 1.90 -24.56 -5.22
C ILE A 356 1.33 -25.94 -4.89
N THR A 357 1.36 -26.33 -3.61
CA THR A 357 0.91 -27.66 -3.18
C THR A 357 -0.59 -27.85 -3.39
N HIS A 358 -1.39 -26.81 -3.12
CA HIS A 358 -2.85 -26.86 -3.31
C HIS A 358 -3.25 -26.95 -4.80
N GLN A 359 -2.66 -26.11 -5.67
CA GLN A 359 -2.99 -26.13 -7.09
C GLN A 359 -2.55 -27.42 -7.78
N LEU A 360 -1.35 -27.93 -7.44
CA LEU A 360 -0.84 -29.18 -8.01
C LEU A 360 -1.67 -30.39 -7.54
N GLY A 361 -2.02 -30.43 -6.25
CA GLY A 361 -2.88 -31.47 -5.68
C GLY A 361 -4.26 -31.53 -6.31
N GLN A 362 -4.89 -30.37 -6.53
CA GLN A 362 -6.19 -30.28 -7.22
C GLN A 362 -6.12 -30.64 -8.71
N ALA A 363 -5.08 -30.16 -9.41
CA ALA A 363 -4.92 -30.39 -10.85
C ALA A 363 -4.77 -31.87 -11.20
N LEU A 364 -4.02 -32.60 -10.38
CA LEU A 364 -3.78 -34.04 -10.55
C LEU A 364 -4.79 -34.92 -9.81
N GLN A 365 -5.77 -34.32 -9.12
CA GLN A 365 -6.80 -35.01 -8.32
C GLN A 365 -6.20 -36.01 -7.33
N LEU A 366 -5.21 -35.55 -6.55
CA LEU A 366 -4.45 -36.38 -5.62
C LEU A 366 -5.04 -36.32 -4.20
N ASP A 367 -4.78 -37.38 -3.42
CA ASP A 367 -5.11 -37.42 -1.99
C ASP A 367 -4.17 -36.53 -1.17
N GLY A 368 -2.92 -36.35 -1.61
CA GLY A 368 -2.04 -35.39 -0.96
C GLY A 368 -0.84 -34.94 -1.80
N CYS A 369 -0.35 -33.74 -1.49
CA CYS A 369 0.83 -33.14 -2.08
C CYS A 369 1.65 -32.44 -0.97
N VAL A 370 2.95 -32.72 -0.91
CA VAL A 370 3.87 -32.17 0.09
C VAL A 370 5.03 -31.49 -0.62
N LEU A 371 5.42 -30.30 -0.18
CA LEU A 371 6.64 -29.63 -0.60
C LEU A 371 7.60 -29.56 0.58
N SER A 372 8.80 -30.12 0.39
CA SER A 372 9.84 -30.15 1.40
C SER A 372 11.11 -29.49 0.91
N LEU A 373 11.74 -28.67 1.74
CA LEU A 373 13.05 -28.06 1.48
C LEU A 373 14.13 -28.79 2.26
N TRP A 374 15.23 -29.09 1.56
CA TRP A 374 16.39 -29.77 2.13
C TRP A 374 17.56 -29.73 1.16
N THR A 375 18.76 -29.87 1.70
CA THR A 375 20.02 -29.95 0.96
C THR A 375 20.78 -31.21 1.38
N GLU A 376 21.87 -31.55 0.68
CA GLU A 376 22.71 -32.71 1.02
C GLU A 376 23.36 -32.59 2.42
N GLU A 377 23.51 -31.36 2.92
CA GLU A 377 24.11 -31.06 4.22
C GLU A 377 23.11 -31.22 5.38
N ASP A 378 21.80 -31.21 5.09
CA ASP A 378 20.74 -31.29 6.09
C ASP A 378 20.55 -32.73 6.60
N GLU A 379 20.19 -32.88 7.87
CA GLU A 379 19.93 -34.19 8.47
C GLU A 379 18.50 -34.69 8.14
N PHE A 380 17.52 -33.77 8.09
CA PHE A 380 16.10 -34.06 7.90
C PHE A 380 15.46 -33.15 6.84
N ALA A 381 14.41 -33.65 6.18
CA ALA A 381 13.63 -32.86 5.25
C ALA A 381 12.60 -31.97 5.97
N HIS A 382 12.58 -30.68 5.66
CA HIS A 382 11.66 -29.72 6.27
C HIS A 382 10.43 -29.51 5.38
N CYS A 383 9.25 -29.90 5.87
CA CYS A 383 7.99 -29.62 5.20
C CYS A 383 7.67 -28.13 5.28
N VAL A 384 7.41 -27.51 4.13
CA VAL A 384 7.05 -26.08 4.04
C VAL A 384 5.70 -25.86 3.34
N GLY A 385 5.08 -26.93 2.81
CA GLY A 385 3.76 -26.86 2.21
C GLY A 385 3.08 -28.23 2.18
N LEU A 386 1.78 -28.26 2.46
CA LEU A 386 0.98 -29.48 2.54
C LEU A 386 -0.41 -29.23 1.94
N TYR A 387 -0.83 -30.13 1.06
CA TYR A 387 -2.20 -30.28 0.59
C TYR A 387 -2.70 -31.68 0.92
N ASP A 388 -3.91 -31.76 1.47
CA ASP A 388 -4.61 -33.01 1.78
C ASP A 388 -6.08 -32.89 1.37
N SER A 389 -6.58 -33.87 0.60
CA SER A 389 -7.97 -33.90 0.14
C SER A 389 -8.98 -34.15 1.28
N SER A 390 -8.54 -34.74 2.39
CA SER A 390 -9.38 -35.15 3.52
C SER A 390 -9.66 -34.03 4.55
N GLN A 391 -8.87 -32.95 4.56
CA GLN A 391 -9.03 -31.84 5.50
C GLN A 391 -10.15 -30.84 5.15
N TYR A 392 -10.86 -31.03 4.02
CA TYR A 392 -11.97 -30.15 3.63
C TYR A 392 -13.29 -30.36 4.42
N PHE A 393 -13.34 -31.30 5.37
CA PHE A 393 -14.59 -31.66 6.07
C PHE A 393 -14.76 -31.12 7.51
N GLU A 394 -13.80 -30.42 8.12
CA GLU A 394 -13.97 -29.90 9.50
C GLU A 394 -14.30 -28.41 9.62
N ASN A 395 -14.24 -27.61 8.55
CA ASN A 395 -14.49 -26.16 8.63
C ASN A 395 -15.95 -25.70 8.47
N THR A 396 -16.95 -26.58 8.70
CA THR A 396 -18.38 -26.20 8.61
C THR A 396 -19.19 -26.31 9.91
N GLN A 397 -18.55 -26.27 11.08
CA GLN A 397 -19.25 -26.02 12.36
C GLN A 397 -18.42 -25.19 13.34
N LEU A 398 -18.24 -23.90 13.04
CA LEU A 398 -17.97 -22.89 14.07
C LEU A 398 -19.05 -21.81 13.98
N SER A 399 -19.73 -21.63 15.10
CA SER A 399 -20.93 -20.83 15.30
C SER A 399 -20.75 -19.34 15.03
N ALA A 400 -21.79 -18.73 14.46
CA ALA A 400 -21.89 -17.34 14.04
C ALA A 400 -21.99 -16.30 15.17
N GLN A 401 -21.11 -16.30 16.18
CA GLN A 401 -21.19 -15.32 17.28
C GLN A 401 -19.99 -14.40 17.54
N ASP A 402 -18.82 -14.62 16.94
CA ASP A 402 -17.69 -13.69 17.12
C ASP A 402 -17.33 -12.98 15.82
N LYS A 403 -17.96 -11.83 15.58
CA LYS A 403 -17.73 -10.97 14.41
C LYS A 403 -17.29 -9.54 14.75
N ASN A 404 -16.63 -9.35 15.88
CA ASN A 404 -16.07 -8.05 16.27
C ASN A 404 -14.67 -8.19 16.86
N LEU A 405 -13.68 -8.44 16.00
CA LEU A 405 -12.31 -7.95 16.20
C LEU A 405 -11.69 -7.63 14.83
N THR A 406 -11.23 -6.40 14.74
CA THR A 406 -10.56 -5.77 13.61
C THR A 406 -9.16 -6.33 13.41
N SER A 407 -8.79 -6.52 12.14
CA SER A 407 -7.41 -6.51 11.60
C SER A 407 -6.36 -7.32 12.37
N ASN A 408 -6.25 -8.61 12.04
CA ASN A 408 -4.98 -9.29 11.77
C ASN A 408 -5.30 -10.67 11.19
N HIS A 409 -4.62 -11.04 10.11
CA HIS A 409 -4.66 -12.37 9.53
C HIS A 409 -3.88 -13.33 10.44
N ASP A 410 -4.45 -13.70 11.59
CA ASP A 410 -3.95 -14.82 12.39
C ASP A 410 -4.54 -16.10 11.80
N PHE A 411 -3.92 -16.61 10.73
CA PHE A 411 -4.02 -18.03 10.41
C PHE A 411 -3.50 -18.80 11.63
N VAL A 412 -4.34 -19.66 12.21
CA VAL A 412 -3.90 -20.64 13.20
C VAL A 412 -2.75 -21.41 12.57
N THR A 413 -1.53 -21.24 13.11
CA THR A 413 -0.33 -21.97 12.73
C THR A 413 -0.55 -23.45 13.02
N LEU A 414 -1.03 -24.21 12.04
CA LEU A 414 -0.84 -25.66 12.02
C LEU A 414 0.66 -25.89 11.92
N GLU A 415 1.30 -26.37 12.99
CA GLU A 415 2.68 -26.87 12.93
C GLU A 415 2.75 -27.93 11.81
N LEU A 416 3.44 -27.57 10.73
CA LEU A 416 3.63 -28.47 9.59
C LEU A 416 4.44 -29.69 10.07
N PRO A 417 4.05 -30.93 9.69
CA PRO A 417 4.74 -32.12 10.16
C PRO A 417 6.20 -32.15 9.68
N HIS A 418 7.13 -32.54 10.57
CA HIS A 418 8.55 -32.73 10.23
C HIS A 418 8.85 -34.20 9.92
N SER A 419 9.76 -34.45 8.98
CA SER A 419 10.24 -35.81 8.65
C SER A 419 10.98 -36.42 9.85
N GLN A 420 10.65 -37.66 10.25
CA GLN A 420 11.37 -38.36 11.33
C GLN A 420 12.52 -39.24 10.79
N ALA A 421 12.55 -39.51 9.48
CA ALA A 421 13.61 -40.27 8.82
C ALA A 421 14.75 -39.33 8.35
N PRO A 422 16.03 -39.64 8.66
CA PRO A 422 17.18 -38.93 8.12
C PRO A 422 17.26 -39.06 6.59
N ILE A 423 17.69 -38.00 5.90
CA ILE A 423 17.81 -37.97 4.43
C ILE A 423 18.75 -39.07 3.92
N LYS A 424 19.79 -39.41 4.69
CA LYS A 424 20.77 -40.47 4.36
C LYS A 424 20.19 -41.88 4.40
N GLU A 425 19.12 -42.10 5.18
CA GLU A 425 18.47 -43.41 5.34
C GLU A 425 17.26 -43.58 4.41
N ASN A 426 16.85 -42.51 3.72
CA ASN A 426 15.71 -42.50 2.83
C ASN A 426 16.12 -42.88 1.40
N SER A 427 15.83 -44.11 0.97
CA SER A 427 16.21 -44.64 -0.35
C SER A 427 15.63 -43.86 -1.53
N ILE A 428 14.44 -43.25 -1.37
CA ILE A 428 13.82 -42.44 -2.42
C ILE A 428 14.55 -41.10 -2.58
N LEU A 429 14.86 -40.41 -1.48
CA LEU A 429 15.59 -39.14 -1.54
C LEU A 429 17.04 -39.34 -2.04
N GLN A 430 17.68 -40.44 -1.66
CA GLN A 430 19.01 -40.82 -2.17
C GLN A 430 18.98 -41.11 -3.68
N GLU A 431 17.94 -41.77 -4.19
CA GLU A 431 17.81 -42.03 -5.62
C GLU A 431 17.57 -40.73 -6.42
N ILE A 432 16.84 -39.78 -5.84
CA ILE A 432 16.66 -38.44 -6.43
C ILE A 432 17.98 -37.66 -6.45
N LEU A 433 18.78 -37.71 -5.38
CA LEU A 433 20.11 -37.10 -5.37
C LEU A 433 21.05 -37.73 -6.41
N ARG A 434 20.93 -39.05 -6.64
CA ARG A 434 21.77 -39.78 -7.59
C ARG A 434 21.40 -39.51 -9.05
N THR A 435 20.10 -39.44 -9.34
CA THR A 435 19.58 -39.39 -10.72
C THR A 435 19.17 -38.00 -11.17
N HIS A 436 18.83 -37.10 -10.23
CA HIS A 436 18.16 -35.82 -10.48
C HIS A 436 16.85 -35.93 -11.29
N GLU A 437 16.27 -37.13 -11.33
CA GLU A 437 15.02 -37.43 -12.04
C GLU A 437 13.92 -37.82 -11.04
N PRO A 438 12.63 -37.71 -11.41
CA PRO A 438 11.54 -38.14 -10.55
C PRO A 438 11.57 -39.63 -10.26
N VAL A 439 11.25 -39.99 -9.02
CA VAL A 439 11.05 -41.38 -8.60
C VAL A 439 9.55 -41.67 -8.60
N ILE A 440 9.14 -42.70 -9.35
CA ILE A 440 7.74 -43.04 -9.59
C ILE A 440 7.46 -44.45 -9.08
N ILE A 441 6.40 -44.58 -8.28
CA ILE A 441 5.93 -45.85 -7.71
C ILE A 441 4.44 -45.97 -7.99
N THR A 442 4.06 -46.95 -8.81
CA THR A 442 2.67 -47.18 -9.25
C THR A 442 1.83 -47.96 -8.24
N ASP A 443 2.43 -48.97 -7.57
CA ASP A 443 1.85 -49.64 -6.40
C ASP A 443 2.98 -49.96 -5.39
N MET A 444 2.85 -49.44 -4.17
CA MET A 444 3.76 -49.70 -3.05
C MET A 444 3.74 -51.17 -2.60
N SER A 445 2.69 -51.92 -2.94
CA SER A 445 2.55 -53.35 -2.62
C SER A 445 3.64 -54.20 -3.30
N ASP A 446 4.13 -53.77 -4.45
CA ASP A 446 5.14 -54.47 -5.24
C ASP A 446 6.57 -54.25 -4.68
N TYR A 447 6.77 -53.25 -3.82
CA TYR A 447 8.06 -52.78 -3.32
C TYR A 447 8.22 -53.00 -1.80
N SER A 448 7.99 -54.23 -1.30
CA SER A 448 7.86 -54.47 0.16
C SER A 448 9.16 -54.60 0.99
N SER A 449 10.36 -54.58 0.40
CA SER A 449 11.62 -54.73 1.17
C SER A 449 12.66 -53.60 1.02
N ALA A 450 12.57 -52.75 -0.01
CA ALA A 450 13.59 -51.71 -0.29
C ALA A 450 13.24 -50.29 0.22
N ILE A 451 11.99 -50.06 0.67
CA ILE A 451 11.44 -48.72 1.00
C ILE A 451 11.05 -48.62 2.50
N LYS A 452 11.58 -49.50 3.35
CA LYS A 452 11.21 -49.58 4.78
C LYS A 452 11.58 -48.35 5.65
N GLY A 453 12.25 -47.35 5.10
CA GLY A 453 12.65 -46.11 5.79
C GLY A 453 11.96 -44.83 5.28
N PHE A 454 10.97 -44.91 4.38
CA PHE A 454 10.29 -43.72 3.88
C PHE A 454 9.22 -43.24 4.88
N ASP A 455 9.59 -42.29 5.74
CA ASP A 455 8.64 -41.56 6.57
C ASP A 455 8.13 -40.34 5.81
N LEU A 456 6.80 -40.27 5.59
CA LEU A 456 6.13 -39.10 5.04
C LEU A 456 5.70 -38.21 6.21
N PRO A 457 5.95 -36.89 6.14
CA PRO A 457 5.36 -35.96 7.09
C PRO A 457 3.83 -36.15 7.14
N GLY A 458 3.29 -36.66 8.26
CA GLY A 458 1.84 -36.82 8.47
C GLY A 458 1.28 -38.24 8.64
N LYS A 459 2.08 -39.31 8.78
CA LYS A 459 1.63 -40.69 9.13
C LYS A 459 0.40 -41.20 8.36
N MET A 460 0.42 -41.21 7.03
CA MET A 460 -0.64 -41.83 6.23
C MET A 460 -0.07 -42.82 5.20
N PRO A 461 -0.66 -44.02 5.03
CA PRO A 461 -0.19 -44.99 4.06
C PRO A 461 -0.45 -44.49 2.63
N ALA A 462 0.59 -44.53 1.78
CA ALA A 462 0.48 -44.27 0.34
C ALA A 462 0.44 -45.61 -0.41
N ARG A 463 -0.46 -45.73 -1.39
CA ARG A 463 -0.50 -46.88 -2.31
C ARG A 463 0.25 -46.57 -3.60
N SER A 464 0.29 -45.32 -4.04
CA SER A 464 1.14 -44.87 -5.14
C SER A 464 1.80 -43.53 -4.81
N LEU A 465 2.99 -43.29 -5.37
CA LEU A 465 3.84 -42.16 -5.01
C LEU A 465 4.60 -41.64 -6.24
N MET A 466 4.72 -40.32 -6.35
CA MET A 466 5.64 -39.65 -7.27
C MET A 466 6.41 -38.57 -6.51
N VAL A 467 7.74 -38.64 -6.54
CA VAL A 467 8.61 -37.66 -5.86
C VAL A 467 9.49 -36.97 -6.89
N VAL A 468 9.42 -35.63 -6.94
CA VAL A 468 10.05 -34.78 -7.94
C VAL A 468 11.07 -33.85 -7.27
N PRO A 469 12.33 -33.80 -7.71
CA PRO A 469 13.32 -32.87 -7.15
C PRO A 469 13.02 -31.40 -7.50
N LEU A 470 13.30 -30.50 -6.54
CA LEU A 470 13.48 -29.07 -6.81
C LEU A 470 14.96 -28.85 -7.12
N LEU A 471 15.27 -28.53 -8.37
CA LEU A 471 16.65 -28.29 -8.81
C LEU A 471 16.90 -26.79 -9.00
N ALA A 472 17.92 -26.27 -8.32
CA ALA A 472 18.45 -24.92 -8.54
C ALA A 472 19.95 -25.02 -8.82
N ASP A 473 20.40 -24.44 -9.94
CA ASP A 473 21.81 -24.49 -10.39
C ASP A 473 22.41 -25.91 -10.42
N GLY A 474 21.59 -26.91 -10.76
CA GLY A 474 21.99 -28.32 -10.82
C GLY A 474 22.12 -29.02 -9.47
N LYS A 475 21.75 -28.37 -8.36
CA LYS A 475 21.69 -28.95 -7.02
C LYS A 475 20.25 -29.16 -6.57
N CYS A 476 19.99 -30.27 -5.87
CA CYS A 476 18.71 -30.51 -5.22
C CYS A 476 18.58 -29.60 -3.98
N ILE A 477 17.54 -28.77 -3.96
CA ILE A 477 17.21 -27.86 -2.85
C ILE A 477 15.90 -28.24 -2.14
N GLY A 478 15.30 -29.36 -2.54
CA GLY A 478 14.06 -29.87 -1.97
C GLY A 478 13.39 -30.91 -2.85
N SER A 479 12.17 -31.32 -2.49
CA SER A 479 11.34 -32.24 -3.28
C SER A 479 9.86 -31.95 -3.14
N ILE A 480 9.09 -32.13 -4.23
CA ILE A 480 7.63 -32.23 -4.21
C ILE A 480 7.26 -33.71 -4.18
N THR A 481 6.42 -34.10 -3.24
CA THR A 481 5.93 -35.48 -3.08
C THR A 481 4.42 -35.53 -3.30
N LEU A 482 4.00 -36.34 -4.27
CA LEU A 482 2.61 -36.52 -4.69
C LEU A 482 2.16 -37.94 -4.34
N ARG A 483 1.02 -38.07 -3.66
CA ARG A 483 0.53 -39.36 -3.14
C ARG A 483 -0.93 -39.64 -3.48
N GLU A 484 -1.22 -40.93 -3.65
CA GLU A 484 -2.57 -41.49 -3.69
C GLU A 484 -2.66 -42.64 -2.68
N GLY A 485 -3.64 -42.61 -1.79
CA GLY A 485 -3.73 -43.52 -0.64
C GLY A 485 -4.49 -44.82 -0.94
N ASN A 486 -5.57 -44.74 -1.73
CA ASN A 486 -6.55 -45.84 -1.80
C ASN A 486 -6.44 -46.76 -3.02
N LYS A 487 -5.77 -46.32 -4.10
CA LYS A 487 -5.66 -47.07 -5.36
C LYS A 487 -4.24 -47.01 -5.95
N ALA A 488 -3.88 -48.03 -6.71
CA ALA A 488 -2.72 -47.97 -7.58
C ALA A 488 -3.00 -46.92 -8.67
N ARG A 489 -1.99 -46.10 -8.98
CA ARG A 489 -2.09 -45.07 -10.02
C ARG A 489 -1.03 -45.33 -11.08
N GLN A 490 -1.46 -45.42 -12.33
CA GLN A 490 -0.55 -45.30 -13.46
C GLN A 490 -0.32 -43.80 -13.72
N TRP A 491 0.92 -43.36 -13.52
CA TRP A 491 1.32 -41.98 -13.78
C TRP A 491 1.53 -41.79 -15.29
N LEU A 492 0.73 -40.91 -15.88
CA LEU A 492 0.86 -40.58 -17.31
C LEU A 492 2.10 -39.72 -17.53
N THR A 493 2.70 -39.80 -18.72
CA THR A 493 3.83 -38.93 -19.10
C THR A 493 3.48 -37.45 -18.97
N SER A 494 2.22 -37.07 -19.25
CA SER A 494 1.72 -35.70 -19.05
C SER A 494 1.71 -35.26 -17.58
N ASP A 495 1.44 -36.16 -16.63
CA ASP A 495 1.43 -35.87 -15.19
C ASP A 495 2.86 -35.63 -14.68
N ILE A 496 3.80 -36.46 -15.14
CA ILE A 496 5.23 -36.36 -14.77
C ILE A 496 5.82 -35.04 -15.28
N GLU A 497 5.57 -34.70 -16.55
CA GLU A 497 6.07 -33.47 -17.17
C GLU A 497 5.46 -32.22 -16.50
N LEU A 498 4.17 -32.26 -16.14
CA LEU A 498 3.54 -31.17 -15.39
C LEU A 498 4.20 -31.00 -14.01
N ALA A 499 4.41 -32.10 -13.27
CA ALA A 499 5.01 -32.03 -11.94
C ALA A 499 6.47 -31.54 -11.99
N LYS A 500 7.25 -31.97 -13.00
CA LYS A 500 8.60 -31.43 -13.27
C LYS A 500 8.58 -29.92 -13.52
N ALA A 501 7.67 -29.45 -14.37
CA ALA A 501 7.55 -28.03 -14.70
C ALA A 501 7.19 -27.19 -13.46
N VAL A 502 6.27 -27.68 -12.62
CA VAL A 502 5.91 -27.02 -11.37
C VAL A 502 7.05 -27.04 -10.35
N ALA A 503 7.77 -28.15 -10.24
CA ALA A 503 8.95 -28.24 -9.36
C ALA A 503 10.06 -27.27 -9.76
N ALA A 504 10.27 -27.06 -11.06
CA ALA A 504 11.22 -26.05 -11.56
C ALA A 504 10.80 -24.62 -11.16
N GLN A 505 9.51 -24.28 -11.27
CA GLN A 505 9.00 -22.98 -10.83
C GLN A 505 9.09 -22.80 -9.30
N ALA A 506 8.79 -23.87 -8.54
CA ALA A 506 8.94 -23.89 -7.10
C ALA A 506 10.40 -23.65 -6.68
N ALA A 507 11.36 -24.30 -7.35
CA ALA A 507 12.79 -24.12 -7.08
C ALA A 507 13.23 -22.65 -7.27
N ILE A 508 12.78 -22.00 -8.35
CA ILE A 508 13.04 -20.58 -8.60
C ILE A 508 12.47 -19.70 -7.49
N ALA A 509 11.22 -19.97 -7.07
CA ALA A 509 10.56 -19.21 -6.00
C ALA A 509 11.30 -19.33 -4.66
N VAL A 510 11.74 -20.54 -4.28
CA VAL A 510 12.57 -20.79 -3.09
C VAL A 510 13.87 -19.99 -3.14
N GLN A 511 14.55 -19.99 -4.30
CA GLN A 511 15.81 -19.26 -4.47
C GLN A 511 15.62 -17.75 -4.35
N GLN A 512 14.57 -17.21 -4.96
CA GLN A 512 14.22 -15.78 -4.88
C GLN A 512 13.89 -15.36 -3.45
N SER A 513 13.11 -16.16 -2.73
CA SER A 513 12.81 -15.96 -1.31
C SER A 513 14.09 -15.88 -0.46
N ARG A 514 14.98 -16.88 -0.58
CA ARG A 514 16.25 -16.92 0.17
C ARG A 514 17.15 -15.73 -0.15
N LEU A 515 17.23 -15.34 -1.42
CA LEU A 515 18.00 -14.17 -1.85
C LEU A 515 17.43 -12.88 -1.25
N TYR A 516 16.11 -12.70 -1.30
CA TYR A 516 15.44 -11.53 -0.76
C TYR A 516 15.64 -11.39 0.76
N GLN A 517 15.47 -12.48 1.53
CA GLN A 517 15.74 -12.49 2.97
C GLN A 517 17.18 -12.09 3.27
N LYS A 518 18.16 -12.69 2.59
CA LYS A 518 19.57 -12.38 2.77
C LYS A 518 19.91 -10.93 2.42
N THR A 519 19.35 -10.40 1.33
CA THR A 519 19.52 -8.98 0.95
C THR A 519 18.93 -8.06 2.02
N ARG A 520 17.76 -8.39 2.57
CA ARG A 520 17.13 -7.61 3.63
C ARG A 520 17.96 -7.61 4.92
N GLU A 521 18.43 -8.76 5.38
CA GLU A 521 19.32 -8.85 6.56
C GLU A 521 20.62 -8.06 6.36
N GLN A 522 21.20 -8.11 5.16
CA GLN A 522 22.39 -7.32 4.82
C GLN A 522 22.09 -5.82 4.83
N ALA A 523 20.94 -5.40 4.30
CA ALA A 523 20.51 -4.00 4.31
C ALA A 523 20.27 -3.49 5.74
N GLU A 524 19.60 -4.27 6.59
CA GLU A 524 19.40 -3.95 8.01
C GLU A 524 20.74 -3.81 8.74
N ARG A 525 21.70 -4.72 8.50
CA ARG A 525 23.04 -4.64 9.09
C ARG A 525 23.84 -3.44 8.59
N LEU A 526 23.70 -3.08 7.31
CA LEU A 526 24.33 -1.88 6.74
C LEU A 526 23.75 -0.61 7.36
N LEU A 527 22.43 -0.52 7.54
CA LEU A 527 21.77 0.61 8.20
C LEU A 527 22.24 0.76 9.65
N GLN A 528 22.39 -0.36 10.37
CA GLN A 528 22.91 -0.32 11.74
C GLN A 528 24.36 0.18 11.81
N LEU A 529 25.22 -0.27 10.89
CA LEU A 529 26.60 0.22 10.78
C LEU A 529 26.67 1.69 10.38
N ASP A 530 25.81 2.13 9.46
CA ASP A 530 25.77 3.54 9.02
C ASP A 530 25.30 4.46 10.15
N LYS A 531 24.33 4.01 10.96
CA LYS A 531 23.89 4.71 12.16
C LYS A 531 25.03 4.88 13.18
N GLN A 532 25.73 3.78 13.52
CA GLN A 532 26.88 3.82 14.43
C GLN A 532 28.00 4.73 13.92
N LYS A 533 28.28 4.69 12.62
CA LYS A 533 29.26 5.57 11.98
C LYS A 533 28.84 7.04 12.08
N THR A 534 27.56 7.34 11.87
CA THR A 534 27.03 8.70 11.96
C THR A 534 27.11 9.23 13.38
N GLU A 535 26.69 8.45 14.38
CA GLU A 535 26.82 8.79 15.80
C GLU A 535 28.29 9.04 16.18
N PHE A 536 29.22 8.21 15.70
CA PHE A 536 30.66 8.39 15.90
C PHE A 536 31.17 9.75 15.38
N PHE A 537 30.83 10.14 14.15
CA PHE A 537 31.29 11.41 13.59
C PHE A 537 30.66 12.62 14.27
N GLN A 538 29.41 12.51 14.75
CA GLN A 538 28.74 13.58 15.48
C GLN A 538 29.45 13.84 16.83
N ASN A 539 29.74 12.79 17.59
CA ASN A 539 30.39 12.93 18.91
C ASN A 539 31.83 13.47 18.78
N ILE A 540 32.61 12.99 17.81
CA ILE A 540 33.97 13.51 17.55
C ILE A 540 33.95 14.98 17.18
N SER A 541 33.00 15.38 16.33
CA SER A 541 32.90 16.78 15.88
C SER A 541 32.64 17.73 17.06
N HIS A 542 31.84 17.29 18.04
CA HIS A 542 31.57 18.07 19.25
C HIS A 542 32.82 18.22 20.12
N GLU A 543 33.50 17.11 20.43
CA GLU A 543 34.72 17.10 21.24
C GLU A 543 35.88 17.92 20.64
N PHE A 544 35.87 18.15 19.31
CA PHE A 544 36.83 19.03 18.65
C PHE A 544 36.41 20.51 18.65
N ARG A 545 35.14 20.83 18.42
CA ARG A 545 34.71 22.24 18.23
C ARG A 545 34.78 23.07 19.50
N THR A 546 34.46 22.50 20.66
CA THR A 546 34.51 23.22 21.94
C THR A 546 35.91 23.73 22.28
N PRO A 547 36.98 22.89 22.27
CA PRO A 547 38.33 23.40 22.53
C PRO A 547 38.80 24.36 21.42
N ILE A 548 38.41 24.15 20.15
CA ILE A 548 38.73 25.10 19.07
C ILE A 548 38.11 26.48 19.34
N THR A 549 36.86 26.54 19.79
CA THR A 549 36.16 27.79 20.13
C THR A 549 36.89 28.54 21.25
N LEU A 550 37.30 27.81 22.30
CA LEU A 550 38.00 28.34 23.47
C LEU A 550 39.46 28.76 23.19
N ILE A 551 40.04 28.33 22.07
CA ILE A 551 41.35 28.78 21.60
C ILE A 551 41.19 29.98 20.66
N GLN A 552 40.33 29.84 19.65
CA GLN A 552 40.18 30.79 18.56
C GLN A 552 39.54 32.10 19.04
N GLY A 553 38.49 32.04 19.85
CA GLY A 553 37.76 33.21 20.32
C GLY A 553 38.65 34.23 21.06
N PRO A 554 39.36 33.83 22.14
CA PRO A 554 40.28 34.73 22.83
C PRO A 554 41.40 35.27 21.92
N LEU A 555 41.94 34.44 21.03
CA LEU A 555 42.99 34.85 20.08
C LEU A 555 42.49 35.89 19.08
N GLU A 556 41.30 35.70 18.52
CA GLU A 556 40.68 36.65 17.58
C GLU A 556 40.33 37.97 18.29
N SER A 557 39.85 37.90 19.52
CA SER A 557 39.57 39.08 20.36
C SER A 557 40.85 39.89 20.62
N ALA A 558 41.95 39.24 21.02
CA ALA A 558 43.27 39.87 21.22
C ALA A 558 43.82 40.50 19.92
N VAL A 559 43.72 39.79 18.79
CA VAL A 559 44.14 40.33 17.48
C VAL A 559 43.26 41.51 17.06
N GLY A 560 41.96 41.46 17.33
CA GLY A 560 41.00 42.50 16.96
C GLY A 560 41.07 43.77 17.81
N SER A 561 41.41 43.64 19.10
CA SER A 561 41.60 44.77 20.02
C SER A 561 43.00 45.39 19.94
N GLY A 562 43.99 44.62 19.46
CA GLY A 562 45.40 45.01 19.47
C GLY A 562 46.06 44.87 20.84
N GLU A 563 45.38 44.21 21.80
CA GLU A 563 45.86 43.93 23.14
C GLU A 563 46.26 42.45 23.26
N GLY A 564 47.24 42.14 24.12
CA GLY A 564 47.62 40.76 24.38
C GLY A 564 46.53 39.99 25.14
N LEU A 565 46.58 38.65 25.10
CA LEU A 565 45.72 37.80 25.91
C LEU A 565 45.97 38.06 27.41
N SER A 566 44.90 38.10 28.21
CA SER A 566 45.03 38.02 29.67
C SER A 566 45.62 36.68 30.10
N TYR A 567 46.14 36.60 31.34
CA TYR A 567 46.65 35.33 31.89
C TYR A 567 45.57 34.24 31.90
N ALA A 568 44.34 34.60 32.32
CA ALA A 568 43.21 33.68 32.35
C ALA A 568 42.85 33.14 30.95
N GLN A 569 42.76 34.02 29.95
CA GLN A 569 42.50 33.61 28.56
C GLN A 569 43.64 32.76 27.98
N SER A 570 44.89 33.11 28.30
CA SER A 570 46.07 32.33 27.87
C SER A 570 46.08 30.94 28.48
N ALA A 571 45.69 30.81 29.76
CA ALA A 571 45.58 29.53 30.44
C ALA A 571 44.47 28.65 29.85
N ILE A 572 43.28 29.22 29.59
CA ILE A 572 42.15 28.53 28.94
C ILE A 572 42.57 28.05 27.53
N ALA A 573 43.16 28.91 26.72
CA ALA A 573 43.59 28.56 25.37
C ALA A 573 44.69 27.47 25.37
N LEU A 574 45.68 27.58 26.26
CA LEU A 574 46.75 26.57 26.37
C LEU A 574 46.20 25.21 26.81
N ARG A 575 45.32 25.18 27.80
CA ARG A 575 44.67 23.94 28.27
C ARG A 575 43.88 23.27 27.15
N ASN A 576 43.04 24.03 26.46
CA ASN A 576 42.20 23.50 25.39
C ASN A 576 43.03 23.06 24.16
N SER A 577 44.16 23.73 23.88
CA SER A 577 45.10 23.32 22.83
C SER A 577 45.75 21.96 23.13
N ARG A 578 46.21 21.75 24.38
CA ARG A 578 46.79 20.47 24.80
C ARG A 578 45.75 19.35 24.81
N ARG A 579 44.52 19.64 25.26
CA ARG A 579 43.40 18.69 25.20
C ARG A 579 43.11 18.24 23.76
N LEU A 580 43.04 19.18 22.82
CA LEU A 580 42.81 18.88 21.41
C LEU A 580 43.93 18.00 20.82
N LEU A 581 45.19 18.31 21.13
CA LEU A 581 46.33 17.50 20.68
C LEU A 581 46.26 16.06 21.21
N ARG A 582 45.87 15.88 22.47
CA ARG A 582 45.69 14.55 23.08
C ARG A 582 44.59 13.76 22.38
N LEU A 583 43.44 14.39 22.14
CA LEU A 583 42.31 13.81 21.40
C LEU A 583 42.71 13.38 19.98
N VAL A 584 43.45 14.22 19.25
CA VAL A 584 43.96 13.91 17.90
C VAL A 584 44.91 12.71 17.93
N ASN A 585 45.85 12.67 18.87
CA ASN A 585 46.78 11.55 18.99
C ASN A 585 46.08 10.24 19.36
N GLN A 586 45.10 10.27 20.28
CA GLN A 586 44.28 9.10 20.62
C GLN A 586 43.50 8.57 19.41
N LEU A 587 42.93 9.46 18.60
CA LEU A 587 42.22 9.08 17.37
C LEU A 587 43.17 8.46 16.33
N LEU A 588 44.37 9.02 16.15
CA LEU A 588 45.38 8.49 15.23
C LEU A 588 45.90 7.12 15.67
N ASP A 589 46.11 6.91 16.97
CA ASP A 589 46.52 5.61 17.51
C ASP A 589 45.45 4.55 17.25
N LEU A 590 44.18 4.90 17.43
CA LEU A 590 43.05 4.00 17.20
C LEU A 590 42.86 3.68 15.70
N GLN A 591 42.99 4.67 14.81
CA GLN A 591 42.99 4.45 13.35
C GLN A 591 44.14 3.54 12.89
N ARG A 592 45.31 3.65 13.52
CA ARG A 592 46.47 2.77 13.23
C ARG A 592 46.22 1.33 13.68
N LEU A 593 45.54 1.14 14.81
CA LEU A 593 45.11 -0.18 15.30
C LEU A 593 44.09 -0.82 14.35
N ASP A 594 43.01 -0.10 13.99
CA ASP A 594 41.96 -0.59 13.08
C ASP A 594 42.51 -0.99 11.70
N ALA A 595 43.51 -0.25 11.21
CA ALA A 595 44.15 -0.54 9.93
C ALA A 595 45.18 -1.68 10.00
N GLY A 596 45.40 -2.28 11.18
CA GLY A 596 46.46 -3.28 11.41
C GLY A 596 47.88 -2.73 11.22
N ARG A 597 48.04 -1.41 11.21
CA ARG A 597 49.33 -0.72 10.96
C ARG A 597 50.09 -0.40 12.24
N MET A 598 49.49 -0.57 13.41
CA MET A 598 50.19 -0.44 14.68
C MET A 598 51.04 -1.70 14.90
N GLN A 599 52.34 -1.60 14.60
CA GLN A 599 53.31 -2.68 14.80
C GLN A 599 53.98 -2.49 16.19
N PRO A 600 53.72 -3.37 17.17
CA PRO A 600 54.38 -3.34 18.47
C PRO A 600 55.83 -3.86 18.39
N ASN A 601 56.68 -3.33 19.26
CA ASN A 601 58.05 -3.81 19.46
C ASN A 601 58.17 -4.37 20.87
N PHE A 602 58.04 -5.69 21.02
CA PHE A 602 58.02 -6.34 22.32
C PHE A 602 59.42 -6.59 22.84
N ARG A 603 59.68 -6.21 24.09
CA ARG A 603 60.99 -6.33 24.74
C ARG A 603 60.85 -6.90 26.15
N PRO A 604 61.84 -7.65 26.66
CA PRO A 604 61.80 -8.15 28.03
C PRO A 604 61.75 -6.97 29.01
N CYS A 605 60.78 -7.03 29.93
CA CYS A 605 60.47 -5.97 30.88
C CYS A 605 60.43 -6.53 32.32
N ASP A 606 61.04 -5.81 33.25
CA ASP A 606 60.78 -5.94 34.68
C ASP A 606 59.52 -5.13 35.01
N LEU A 607 58.40 -5.84 35.21
CA LEU A 607 57.12 -5.24 35.52
C LEU A 607 57.12 -4.47 36.84
N VAL A 608 57.87 -4.94 37.85
CA VAL A 608 57.90 -4.30 39.17
C VAL A 608 58.57 -2.92 39.03
N GLU A 609 59.72 -2.87 38.38
CA GLU A 609 60.45 -1.62 38.15
C GLU A 609 59.63 -0.66 37.27
N PHE A 610 59.08 -1.17 36.16
CA PHE A 610 58.31 -0.37 35.21
C PHE A 610 57.07 0.28 35.83
N ILE A 611 56.23 -0.51 36.51
CA ILE A 611 55.02 0.02 37.15
C ILE A 611 55.39 0.96 38.29
N SER A 612 56.39 0.63 39.11
CA SER A 612 56.80 1.50 40.23
C SER A 612 57.22 2.88 39.74
N GLN A 613 57.94 2.98 38.61
CA GLN A 613 58.32 4.27 38.03
C GLN A 613 57.10 5.11 37.62
N ILE A 614 56.08 4.49 37.01
CA ILE A 614 54.85 5.19 36.64
C ILE A 614 54.11 5.64 37.90
N VAL A 615 53.96 4.77 38.89
CA VAL A 615 53.24 5.10 40.13
C VAL A 615 53.91 6.24 40.90
N GLU A 616 55.24 6.24 40.99
CA GLU A 616 55.99 7.34 41.64
C GLU A 616 55.76 8.68 40.95
N SER A 617 55.51 8.69 39.64
CA SER A 617 55.15 9.94 38.93
C SER A 617 53.78 10.48 39.33
N PHE A 618 52.84 9.64 39.78
CA PHE A 618 51.51 10.04 40.26
C PHE A 618 51.48 10.41 41.75
N ARG A 619 52.50 10.02 42.54
CA ARG A 619 52.54 10.22 44.00
C ARG A 619 52.38 11.69 44.41
N PRO A 620 53.11 12.68 43.84
CA PRO A 620 52.95 14.08 44.21
C PRO A 620 51.54 14.64 43.94
N TYR A 621 50.87 14.13 42.90
CA TYR A 621 49.52 14.54 42.51
C TYR A 621 48.46 13.95 43.45
N CYS A 622 48.62 12.68 43.83
CA CYS A 622 47.76 12.05 44.84
C CYS A 622 47.88 12.77 46.19
N GLU A 623 49.09 13.12 46.63
CA GLU A 623 49.33 13.88 47.87
C GLU A 623 48.65 15.25 47.85
N LYS A 624 48.72 15.96 46.71
CA LYS A 624 48.08 17.27 46.52
C LYS A 624 46.55 17.20 46.63
N LYS A 625 45.93 16.11 46.18
CA LYS A 625 44.48 15.86 46.23
C LYS A 625 44.03 15.14 47.52
N GLU A 626 44.91 15.06 48.53
CA GLU A 626 44.69 14.31 49.78
C GLU A 626 44.31 12.82 49.57
N LEU A 627 44.80 12.18 48.51
CA LEU A 627 44.55 10.76 48.22
C LEU A 627 45.62 9.85 48.82
N HIS A 628 45.19 8.71 49.36
CA HIS A 628 46.10 7.67 49.85
C HIS A 628 46.49 6.69 48.74
N LEU A 629 47.75 6.72 48.31
CA LEU A 629 48.29 5.82 47.29
C LEU A 629 49.03 4.64 47.95
N VAL A 630 48.52 3.42 47.76
CA VAL A 630 49.06 2.18 48.33
C VAL A 630 49.57 1.27 47.21
N THR A 631 50.77 0.72 47.38
CA THR A 631 51.40 -0.18 46.40
C THR A 631 51.80 -1.51 47.05
N GLU A 632 51.36 -2.62 46.47
CA GLU A 632 51.74 -3.99 46.84
C GLU A 632 52.27 -4.72 45.60
N MET A 633 53.60 -4.89 45.49
CA MET A 633 54.23 -5.48 44.29
C MET A 633 54.95 -6.78 44.65
N ASP A 634 54.45 -7.91 44.14
CA ASP A 634 55.13 -9.21 44.23
C ASP A 634 56.10 -9.39 43.04
N GLU A 635 57.21 -10.13 43.25
CA GLU A 635 58.13 -10.48 42.17
C GLU A 635 57.41 -11.27 41.07
N CYS A 636 57.57 -10.80 39.82
CA CYS A 636 56.90 -11.37 38.65
C CYS A 636 57.91 -11.89 37.63
N PRO A 637 57.60 -13.01 36.93
CA PRO A 637 58.41 -13.46 35.79
C PRO A 637 58.50 -12.41 34.69
N THR A 638 59.57 -12.46 33.89
CA THR A 638 59.78 -11.51 32.77
C THR A 638 58.63 -11.58 31.75
N VAL A 639 58.06 -10.42 31.44
CA VAL A 639 57.01 -10.25 30.42
C VAL A 639 57.58 -9.44 29.27
N TYR A 640 57.16 -9.74 28.05
CA TYR A 640 57.57 -9.01 26.86
C TYR A 640 56.54 -7.93 26.52
N LEU A 641 56.92 -6.66 26.64
CA LEU A 641 56.05 -5.51 26.45
C LEU A 641 56.62 -4.51 25.44
N ASP A 642 55.72 -3.84 24.72
CA ASP A 642 56.03 -2.56 24.09
C ASP A 642 55.88 -1.46 25.15
N MET A 643 57.01 -1.07 25.74
CA MET A 643 57.06 -0.16 26.89
C MET A 643 56.30 1.16 26.64
N GLU A 644 56.38 1.72 25.42
CA GLU A 644 55.72 2.99 25.08
C GLU A 644 54.20 2.84 25.01
N LYS A 645 53.70 1.70 24.51
CA LYS A 645 52.27 1.43 24.43
C LYS A 645 51.71 1.01 25.78
N PHE A 646 52.44 0.19 26.53
CA PHE A 646 51.99 -0.31 27.83
C PHE A 646 52.02 0.79 28.91
N ASP A 647 52.92 1.77 28.79
CA ASP A 647 52.91 2.99 29.61
C ASP A 647 51.56 3.72 29.53
N LYS A 648 51.02 3.88 28.31
CA LYS A 648 49.68 4.45 28.09
C LYS A 648 48.57 3.66 28.77
N VAL A 649 48.69 2.33 28.89
CA VAL A 649 47.69 1.49 29.56
C VAL A 649 47.62 1.84 31.04
N VAL A 650 48.78 1.80 31.71
CA VAL A 650 48.89 2.06 33.16
C VAL A 650 48.52 3.51 33.46
N TYR A 651 48.98 4.45 32.65
CA TYR A 651 48.63 5.86 32.77
C TYR A 651 47.13 6.10 32.69
N ASN A 652 46.43 5.55 31.69
CA ASN A 652 44.98 5.74 31.55
C ASN A 652 44.19 5.21 32.74
N LEU A 653 44.60 4.06 33.30
CA LEU A 653 43.93 3.48 34.45
C LEU A 653 44.20 4.27 35.74
N LEU A 654 45.44 4.69 36.00
CA LEU A 654 45.80 5.51 37.17
C LEU A 654 45.21 6.92 37.10
N SER A 655 45.21 7.54 35.92
CA SER A 655 44.57 8.83 35.70
C SER A 655 43.07 8.76 35.97
N ASN A 656 42.39 7.69 35.51
CA ASN A 656 40.98 7.47 35.82
C ASN A 656 40.75 7.26 37.33
N ALA A 657 41.56 6.42 37.99
CA ALA A 657 41.45 6.19 39.43
C ALA A 657 41.60 7.52 40.22
N MET A 658 42.60 8.34 39.90
CA MET A 658 42.82 9.65 40.52
C MET A 658 41.68 10.64 40.24
N LYS A 659 41.10 10.60 39.04
CA LYS A 659 40.02 11.49 38.62
C LYS A 659 38.71 11.21 39.36
N PHE A 660 38.35 9.93 39.51
CA PHE A 660 37.05 9.50 40.05
C PHE A 660 37.05 9.18 41.55
N THR A 661 38.22 9.23 42.19
CA THR A 661 38.33 9.11 43.66
C THR A 661 38.20 10.49 44.31
N PRO A 662 37.27 10.67 45.27
CA PRO A 662 37.13 11.90 46.03
C PRO A 662 38.29 12.10 47.01
N GLU A 663 38.47 13.33 47.52
CA GLU A 663 39.46 13.65 48.55
C GLU A 663 39.41 12.65 49.73
N ARG A 664 40.57 12.26 50.26
CA ARG A 664 40.74 11.25 51.32
C ARG A 664 40.36 9.82 50.92
N GLY A 665 40.04 9.57 49.66
CA GLY A 665 39.91 8.21 49.12
C GLY A 665 41.27 7.51 48.97
N THR A 666 41.22 6.24 48.63
CA THR A 666 42.40 5.37 48.49
C THR A 666 42.49 4.79 47.09
N ILE A 667 43.70 4.81 46.52
CA ILE A 667 44.05 4.11 45.29
C ILE A 667 45.08 3.05 45.66
N SER A 668 44.74 1.78 45.44
CA SER A 668 45.60 0.64 45.72
C SER A 668 46.01 -0.06 44.43
N ILE A 669 47.31 -0.29 44.27
CA ILE A 669 47.90 -0.93 43.10
C ILE A 669 48.55 -2.21 43.56
N LYS A 670 48.13 -3.34 42.99
CA LYS A 670 48.61 -4.67 43.37
C LYS A 670 49.14 -5.41 42.15
N LEU A 671 50.35 -5.94 42.22
CA LEU A 671 50.95 -6.77 41.19
C LEU A 671 51.24 -8.16 41.78
N GLN A 672 50.70 -9.21 41.16
CA GLN A 672 50.86 -10.59 41.63
C GLN A 672 51.20 -11.55 40.49
N ALA A 673 52.07 -12.52 40.77
CA ALA A 673 52.35 -13.62 39.84
C ALA A 673 51.36 -14.78 40.06
N ALA A 674 50.78 -15.30 38.98
CA ALA A 674 49.83 -16.41 38.98
C ALA A 674 50.14 -17.39 37.84
N GLU A 675 50.87 -18.48 38.14
CA GLU A 675 51.31 -19.52 37.20
C GLU A 675 51.94 -18.99 35.89
N ASN A 676 51.12 -18.74 34.85
CA ASN A 676 51.51 -18.24 33.53
C ASN A 676 51.13 -16.77 33.28
N TYR A 677 50.60 -16.08 34.28
CA TYR A 677 50.14 -14.70 34.20
C TYR A 677 50.78 -13.81 35.25
N CYS A 678 51.04 -12.56 34.88
CA CYS A 678 51.25 -11.45 35.81
C CYS A 678 49.94 -10.65 35.88
N ILE A 679 49.39 -10.51 37.08
CA ILE A 679 48.12 -9.84 37.33
C ILE A 679 48.39 -8.47 37.94
N LEU A 680 48.03 -7.40 37.21
CA LEU A 680 48.10 -6.03 37.71
C LEU A 680 46.68 -5.54 38.02
N GLN A 681 46.42 -5.23 39.29
CA GLN A 681 45.16 -4.69 39.78
C GLN A 681 45.32 -3.23 40.18
N ILE A 682 44.43 -2.37 39.69
CA ILE A 682 44.31 -0.98 40.08
C ILE A 682 42.91 -0.81 40.65
N LYS A 683 42.84 -0.58 41.97
CA LYS A 683 41.60 -0.41 42.71
C LYS A 683 41.50 1.00 43.27
N ASP A 684 40.35 1.61 43.11
CA ASP A 684 39.99 2.90 43.68
C ASP A 684 38.78 2.79 44.60
N THR A 685 38.67 3.71 45.56
CA THR A 685 37.49 3.89 46.41
C THR A 685 36.62 5.06 45.89
N GLY A 686 36.52 5.21 44.57
CA GLY A 686 35.79 6.28 43.92
C GLY A 686 34.28 6.04 43.86
N ILE A 687 33.62 6.77 42.97
CA ILE A 687 32.15 6.74 42.80
C ILE A 687 31.59 5.39 42.32
N GLY A 688 32.45 4.46 41.88
CA GLY A 688 32.01 3.21 41.26
C GLY A 688 31.22 3.39 39.96
N ILE A 689 30.83 2.27 39.36
CA ILE A 689 30.20 2.20 38.02
C ILE A 689 28.91 1.40 38.13
N VAL A 690 27.84 1.88 37.50
CA VAL A 690 26.54 1.21 37.48
C VAL A 690 26.64 -0.11 36.70
N GLN A 691 26.03 -1.18 37.22
CA GLN A 691 26.14 -2.53 36.67
C GLN A 691 25.77 -2.61 35.17
N GLU A 692 24.76 -1.84 34.76
CA GLU A 692 24.27 -1.77 33.38
C GLU A 692 25.30 -1.21 32.39
N GLN A 693 26.29 -0.45 32.88
CA GLN A 693 27.30 0.22 32.06
C GLN A 693 28.58 -0.58 31.92
N ILE A 694 28.83 -1.54 32.82
CA ILE A 694 30.03 -2.38 32.81
C ILE A 694 30.26 -3.09 31.46
N PRO A 695 29.26 -3.71 30.81
CA PRO A 695 29.46 -4.39 29.52
C PRO A 695 29.96 -3.45 28.41
N HIS A 696 29.66 -2.16 28.55
CA HIS A 696 29.85 -1.16 27.52
C HIS A 696 31.04 -0.22 27.79
N LEU A 697 31.75 -0.43 28.89
CA LEU A 697 32.83 0.44 29.36
C LEU A 697 34.03 0.54 28.40
N PHE A 698 34.26 -0.51 27.63
CA PHE A 698 35.34 -0.57 26.65
C PHE A 698 34.90 -0.18 25.23
N GLU A 699 33.65 0.26 25.06
CA GLU A 699 33.18 0.79 23.79
C GLU A 699 33.74 2.21 23.54
N ARG A 700 33.91 2.54 22.26
CA ARG A 700 34.54 3.80 21.83
C ARG A 700 33.58 4.97 22.05
N PHE A 701 34.08 6.09 22.60
CA PHE A 701 33.34 7.33 22.83
C PHE A 701 32.14 7.20 23.77
N ARG A 702 32.03 6.09 24.49
CA ARG A 702 30.97 5.87 25.48
C ARG A 702 31.46 6.33 26.84
N GLN A 703 30.68 7.17 27.51
CA GLN A 703 30.91 7.61 28.88
C GLN A 703 29.88 6.95 29.81
N ALA A 704 30.25 6.72 31.07
CA ALA A 704 29.34 6.23 32.10
C ALA A 704 28.30 7.33 32.45
N GLU A 705 27.03 7.13 32.11
CA GLU A 705 25.92 8.05 32.42
C GLU A 705 25.44 7.84 33.86
N GLY A 706 25.79 8.68 34.84
CA GLY A 706 25.16 8.52 36.17
C GLY A 706 25.82 9.11 37.40
N SER A 707 26.67 10.12 37.31
CA SER A 707 27.21 10.79 38.49
C SER A 707 26.77 12.26 38.56
N GLU A 708 26.18 12.66 39.68
CA GLU A 708 25.80 14.05 40.01
C GLU A 708 27.01 15.01 40.08
N ASN A 709 28.24 14.51 39.94
CA ASN A 709 29.50 15.27 39.92
C ASN A 709 30.24 15.16 38.57
N ARG A 710 29.66 15.73 37.50
CA ARG A 710 30.26 15.79 36.15
C ARG A 710 31.36 16.86 35.97
N SER A 711 32.15 17.15 37.00
CA SER A 711 33.32 18.05 36.88
C SER A 711 34.48 17.44 36.08
N TYR A 712 34.33 16.23 35.55
CA TYR A 712 35.42 15.41 35.02
C TYR A 712 35.15 14.91 33.59
N GLU A 713 35.33 15.80 32.62
CA GLU A 713 35.20 15.55 31.16
C GLU A 713 36.31 14.60 30.64
N GLY A 714 36.00 13.59 29.83
CA GLY A 714 36.99 12.65 29.27
C GLY A 714 36.56 12.11 27.89
N SER A 715 37.51 11.85 26.99
CA SER A 715 37.22 11.56 25.57
C SER A 715 36.45 10.26 25.29
N GLY A 716 36.21 9.40 26.29
CA GLY A 716 35.62 8.07 26.09
C GLY A 716 36.48 7.11 25.25
N LEU A 717 37.73 7.49 24.95
CA LEU A 717 38.67 6.70 24.14
C LEU A 717 39.70 5.93 24.97
N GLY A 718 40.00 6.39 26.18
CA GLY A 718 41.10 5.87 27.00
C GLY A 718 40.95 4.39 27.35
N LEU A 719 39.75 3.96 27.76
CA LEU A 719 39.51 2.56 28.16
C LEU A 719 39.42 1.62 26.96
N ALA A 720 38.83 2.05 25.85
CA ALA A 720 38.86 1.30 24.59
C ALA A 720 40.31 1.07 24.13
N LEU A 721 41.16 2.10 24.19
CA LEU A 721 42.58 1.99 23.89
C LEU A 721 43.30 1.05 24.87
N VAL A 722 42.99 1.10 26.17
CA VAL A 722 43.52 0.15 27.17
C VAL A 722 43.24 -1.28 26.77
N LYS A 723 41.99 -1.61 26.40
CA LYS A 723 41.61 -2.96 26.00
C LYS A 723 42.38 -3.41 24.76
N GLU A 724 42.38 -2.61 23.70
CA GLU A 724 43.07 -2.92 22.44
C GLU A 724 44.58 -3.09 22.65
N LEU A 725 45.21 -2.22 23.44
CA LEU A 725 46.64 -2.32 23.73
C LEU A 725 46.96 -3.54 24.60
N VAL A 726 46.12 -3.90 25.58
CA VAL A 726 46.33 -5.11 26.40
C VAL A 726 46.16 -6.37 25.55
N GLU A 727 45.15 -6.41 24.69
CA GLU A 727 44.91 -7.51 23.74
C GLU A 727 46.04 -7.62 22.71
N LEU A 728 46.62 -6.50 22.26
CA LEU A 728 47.82 -6.47 21.40
C LEU A 728 49.02 -7.17 22.05
N HIS A 729 49.14 -7.13 23.38
CA HIS A 729 50.18 -7.83 24.15
C HIS A 729 49.80 -9.28 24.50
N GLY A 730 48.66 -9.77 23.99
CA GLY A 730 48.09 -11.09 24.31
C GLY A 730 47.49 -11.18 25.71
N GLY A 731 47.29 -10.05 26.40
CA GLY A 731 46.69 -9.99 27.72
C GLY A 731 45.16 -9.88 27.69
N LYS A 732 44.55 -9.85 28.88
CA LYS A 732 43.11 -9.64 29.08
C LYS A 732 42.88 -8.55 30.14
N VAL A 733 41.90 -7.67 29.91
CA VAL A 733 41.44 -6.70 30.90
C VAL A 733 40.03 -7.06 31.39
N THR A 734 39.79 -6.87 32.69
CA THR A 734 38.50 -7.08 33.35
C THR A 734 38.24 -5.95 34.35
N VAL A 735 36.97 -5.69 34.64
CA VAL A 735 36.56 -4.63 35.58
C VAL A 735 35.49 -5.17 36.52
N GLU A 736 35.64 -4.87 37.80
CA GLU A 736 34.66 -5.12 38.85
C GLU A 736 34.38 -3.79 39.55
N SER A 737 33.12 -3.41 39.69
CA SER A 737 32.76 -2.12 40.27
C SER A 737 31.42 -2.21 40.98
N VAL A 738 31.30 -1.47 42.08
CA VAL A 738 30.03 -1.30 42.82
C VAL A 738 29.79 0.20 42.95
N TYR A 739 28.65 0.67 42.46
CA TYR A 739 28.28 2.08 42.50
C TYR A 739 28.26 2.60 43.94
N GLY A 740 29.02 3.66 44.20
CA GLY A 740 29.22 4.29 45.50
C GLY A 740 30.37 3.71 46.35
N GLU A 741 30.96 2.57 45.98
CA GLU A 741 32.03 1.92 46.76
C GLU A 741 33.41 1.96 46.08
N GLY A 742 33.46 1.93 44.73
CA GLY A 742 34.69 2.03 43.96
C GLY A 742 34.81 1.05 42.80
N THR A 743 35.94 1.09 42.09
CA THR A 743 36.21 0.25 40.92
C THR A 743 37.54 -0.48 41.04
N THR A 744 37.61 -1.69 40.50
CA THR A 744 38.84 -2.49 40.38
C THR A 744 39.03 -2.92 38.93
N PHE A 745 40.09 -2.43 38.30
CA PHE A 745 40.56 -2.91 37.00
C PHE A 745 41.62 -3.98 37.21
N THR A 746 41.46 -5.14 36.55
CA THR A 746 42.40 -6.25 36.61
C THR A 746 42.93 -6.56 35.20
N LEU A 747 44.25 -6.45 35.04
CA LEU A 747 45.00 -6.77 33.83
C LEU A 747 45.71 -8.11 33.99
N TRP A 748 45.55 -9.00 33.03
CA TRP A 748 46.15 -10.33 32.98
C TRP A 748 47.16 -10.36 31.83
N LEU A 749 48.45 -10.49 32.13
CA LEU A 749 49.53 -10.48 31.12
C LEU A 749 50.21 -11.85 31.06
N LEU A 750 50.34 -12.46 29.88
CA LEU A 750 51.04 -13.74 29.73
C LEU A 750 52.56 -13.59 29.91
N THR A 751 53.15 -14.49 30.68
CA THR A 751 54.61 -14.56 30.88
C THR A 751 55.33 -15.17 29.68
N GLY A 752 56.57 -14.75 29.41
CA GLY A 752 57.36 -15.22 28.26
C GLY A 752 56.99 -14.54 26.94
N ASN A 753 57.43 -15.11 25.82
CA ASN A 753 57.26 -14.55 24.47
C ASN A 753 56.56 -15.49 23.47
N SER A 754 56.16 -16.68 23.90
CA SER A 754 55.64 -17.75 23.01
C SER A 754 54.32 -17.40 22.30
N HIS A 755 53.53 -16.49 22.89
CA HIS A 755 52.27 -15.99 22.34
C HIS A 755 52.45 -14.80 21.39
N LEU A 756 53.67 -14.26 21.27
CA LEU A 756 53.97 -13.06 20.49
C LEU A 756 54.57 -13.39 19.11
N PRO A 757 54.34 -12.54 18.09
CA PRO A 757 54.92 -12.75 16.76
C PRO A 757 56.45 -12.65 16.81
N THR A 758 57.15 -13.70 16.36
CA THR A 758 58.61 -13.83 16.48
C THR A 758 59.40 -12.72 15.78
N GLN A 759 58.81 -12.06 14.77
CA GLN A 759 59.41 -10.94 14.03
C GLN A 759 59.36 -9.60 14.78
N GLN A 760 58.54 -9.48 15.83
CA GLN A 760 58.30 -8.25 16.59
C GLN A 760 58.95 -8.26 17.99
N VAL A 761 59.60 -9.37 18.34
CA VAL A 761 60.30 -9.56 19.62
C VAL A 761 61.76 -9.13 19.46
N LEU A 762 62.18 -8.16 20.27
CA LEU A 762 63.55 -7.66 20.31
C LEU A 762 64.17 -8.00 21.67
N GLU A 763 65.31 -8.68 21.65
CA GLU A 763 66.02 -9.14 22.86
C GLU A 763 66.81 -8.02 23.57
N THR A 764 66.92 -6.83 22.96
CA THR A 764 67.71 -5.72 23.51
C THR A 764 66.88 -4.87 24.50
N PRO A 765 67.29 -4.76 25.78
CA PRO A 765 66.65 -3.88 26.76
C PRO A 765 66.76 -2.40 26.32
N VAL A 766 65.73 -1.60 26.59
CA VAL A 766 65.74 -0.13 26.38
C VAL A 766 66.13 0.55 27.69
N GLU A 767 67.00 1.56 27.63
CA GLU A 767 67.12 2.53 28.71
C GLU A 767 65.83 3.36 28.79
N LEU A 768 65.12 3.24 29.92
CA LEU A 768 63.88 3.95 30.19
C LEU A 768 64.10 5.47 30.11
N ASN A 769 63.50 6.11 29.10
CA ASN A 769 63.46 7.57 28.98
C ASN A 769 62.38 8.12 29.93
N THR A 770 62.83 8.66 31.07
CA THR A 770 62.05 9.31 32.15
C THR A 770 61.26 10.56 31.74
N SER A 771 61.40 11.03 30.50
CA SER A 771 60.98 12.37 30.06
C SER A 771 59.54 12.48 29.53
N ARG A 772 58.75 11.40 29.44
CA ARG A 772 57.40 11.45 28.85
C ARG A 772 56.24 11.47 29.85
N ALA A 773 56.26 10.61 30.88
CA ALA A 773 55.20 10.61 31.91
C ALA A 773 55.09 11.97 32.62
N SER A 774 56.23 12.62 32.88
CA SER A 774 56.32 13.96 33.47
C SER A 774 55.70 15.08 32.61
N VAL A 775 55.68 14.93 31.28
CA VAL A 775 55.08 15.91 30.36
C VAL A 775 53.56 15.77 30.32
N GLU A 776 53.02 14.55 30.38
CA GLU A 776 51.56 14.32 30.43
C GLU A 776 50.95 14.59 31.81
N LEU A 777 51.73 14.46 32.89
CA LEU A 777 51.30 14.80 34.26
C LEU A 777 51.30 16.30 34.54
N ALA A 778 52.24 17.06 33.98
CA ALA A 778 52.23 18.53 34.02
C ALA A 778 50.99 19.16 33.36
N ASP A 779 50.30 18.40 32.49
CA ASP A 779 49.02 18.81 31.88
C ASP A 779 47.81 18.65 32.81
N LEU A 780 47.83 17.70 33.75
CA LEU A 780 46.80 17.54 34.79
C LEU A 780 46.89 18.69 35.81
N GLU A 781 48.10 19.20 36.06
CA GLU A 781 48.38 20.26 37.02
C GLU A 781 47.70 21.60 36.65
N LEU A 782 47.60 21.94 35.35
CA LEU A 782 46.89 23.13 34.85
C LEU A 782 45.36 23.02 34.94
N VAL A 783 44.83 21.79 35.05
CA VAL A 783 43.39 21.52 35.13
C VAL A 783 42.90 21.71 36.57
N GLU A 784 43.62 21.24 37.58
CA GLU A 784 43.21 21.35 38.99
C GLU A 784 43.58 22.70 39.64
N LEU A 785 44.71 23.33 39.27
CA LEU A 785 45.18 24.59 39.88
C LEU A 785 44.24 25.79 39.70
N THR A 786 43.22 25.72 38.83
CA THR A 786 42.32 26.86 38.56
C THR A 786 40.88 26.62 39.01
N ILE A 787 40.47 25.38 39.31
CA ILE A 787 39.09 25.09 39.73
C ILE A 787 38.84 25.68 41.13
N ASP A 788 39.78 25.50 42.06
CA ASP A 788 39.69 26.06 43.42
C ASP A 788 39.78 27.60 43.44
N ASP A 789 40.52 28.19 42.49
CA ASP A 789 40.59 29.65 42.35
C ASP A 789 39.31 30.22 41.71
N ILE A 790 38.66 29.50 40.79
CA ILE A 790 37.39 29.90 40.14
C ILE A 790 36.18 29.71 41.08
N GLU A 791 36.17 28.66 41.92
CA GLU A 791 35.12 28.47 42.94
C GLU A 791 35.18 29.53 44.06
N ASN A 792 36.36 30.09 44.34
CA ASN A 792 36.51 31.20 45.27
C ASN A 792 36.17 32.58 44.66
N ILE A 793 36.23 32.73 43.33
CA ILE A 793 35.77 33.95 42.62
C ILE A 793 34.23 33.96 42.52
N THR A 794 33.59 32.81 42.26
CA THR A 794 32.12 32.70 42.11
C THR A 794 31.33 33.04 43.38
N LYS A 795 31.92 32.95 44.58
CA LYS A 795 31.26 33.36 45.84
C LYS A 795 31.45 34.85 46.21
N LYS A 796 32.34 35.59 45.54
CA LYS A 796 32.74 36.94 45.97
C LYS A 796 32.11 38.10 45.19
N ASP A 797 31.52 37.84 44.02
CA ASP A 797 30.98 38.87 43.11
C ASP A 797 29.44 38.99 43.11
N LEU A 798 28.79 38.70 44.25
CA LEU A 798 27.36 38.94 44.48
C LEU A 798 27.03 40.42 44.79
N ILE A 799 27.62 41.37 44.07
CA ILE A 799 27.26 42.79 44.18
C ILE A 799 26.61 43.22 42.86
N PRO A 800 25.29 43.45 42.83
CA PRO A 800 24.62 43.94 41.63
C PRO A 800 25.06 45.38 41.36
N ASN A 801 25.65 45.62 40.18
CA ASN A 801 25.75 46.98 39.64
C ASN A 801 24.33 47.43 39.27
N SER A 802 23.82 48.47 39.94
CA SER A 802 22.44 48.95 39.83
C SER A 802 22.06 49.60 38.48
N ASP A 803 22.96 49.54 37.48
CA ASP A 803 22.81 50.17 36.16
C ASP A 803 22.66 49.16 34.99
N ALA A 804 22.66 47.84 35.25
CA ALA A 804 22.54 46.85 34.18
C ALA A 804 21.08 46.69 33.70
N GLN A 805 20.82 46.98 32.42
CA GLN A 805 19.45 47.07 31.87
C GLN A 805 18.79 45.72 31.51
N HIS A 806 19.53 44.62 31.34
CA HIS A 806 18.97 43.32 30.91
C HIS A 806 19.72 42.13 31.53
N SER A 807 18.97 41.11 31.98
CA SER A 807 19.50 39.84 32.49
C SER A 807 19.54 38.76 31.40
N ILE A 808 20.64 38.01 31.31
CA ILE A 808 20.85 36.92 30.34
C ILE A 808 21.18 35.65 31.12
N LEU A 809 20.60 34.52 30.72
CA LEU A 809 20.93 33.20 31.25
C LEU A 809 21.83 32.45 30.26
N VAL A 810 22.98 31.96 30.72
CA VAL A 810 23.91 31.14 29.94
C VAL A 810 23.87 29.70 30.45
N VAL A 811 23.46 28.78 29.58
CA VAL A 811 23.34 27.35 29.85
C VAL A 811 24.30 26.60 28.94
N ASP A 812 25.24 25.90 29.54
CA ASP A 812 26.23 25.07 28.84
C ASP A 812 26.63 23.97 29.84
N ASP A 813 27.25 22.88 29.43
CA ASP A 813 27.79 21.89 30.37
C ASP A 813 29.29 22.13 30.62
N ASN A 814 29.99 22.68 29.64
CA ASN A 814 31.41 22.99 29.73
C ASN A 814 31.67 24.26 30.58
N PRO A 815 32.44 24.17 31.68
CA PRO A 815 32.68 25.29 32.58
C PRO A 815 33.49 26.42 31.91
N ASP A 816 34.40 26.09 31.00
CA ASP A 816 35.23 27.07 30.30
C ASP A 816 34.40 27.88 29.31
N LEU A 817 33.55 27.20 28.54
CA LEU A 817 32.70 27.85 27.54
C LEU A 817 31.63 28.72 28.20
N ARG A 818 31.01 28.22 29.26
CA ARG A 818 30.10 29.00 30.11
C ARG A 818 30.76 30.25 30.66
N THR A 819 31.99 30.15 31.19
CA THR A 819 32.74 31.27 31.74
C THR A 819 33.09 32.27 30.65
N TYR A 820 33.61 31.78 29.52
CA TYR A 820 33.95 32.59 28.36
C TYR A 820 32.75 33.40 27.82
N VAL A 821 31.61 32.74 27.59
CA VAL A 821 30.36 33.41 27.14
C VAL A 821 29.89 34.42 28.19
N SER A 822 29.96 34.06 29.47
CA SER A 822 29.57 34.96 30.56
C SER A 822 30.45 36.21 30.62
N ASP A 823 31.76 36.07 30.42
CA ASP A 823 32.71 37.18 30.45
C ASP A 823 32.51 38.13 29.27
N ILE A 824 32.23 37.60 28.07
CA ILE A 824 31.87 38.42 26.90
C ILE A 824 30.65 39.29 27.21
N LEU A 825 29.60 38.69 27.77
CA LEU A 825 28.34 39.38 28.07
C LEU A 825 28.50 40.38 29.23
N ARG A 826 29.19 40.01 30.31
CA ARG A 826 29.44 40.90 31.46
C ARG A 826 30.29 42.10 31.07
N SER A 827 31.33 41.89 30.27
CA SER A 827 32.18 42.99 29.76
C SER A 827 31.42 43.99 28.88
N ASN A 828 30.25 43.59 28.35
CA ASN A 828 29.37 44.43 27.54
C ASN A 828 28.15 44.97 28.32
N GLY A 829 28.15 44.89 29.66
CA GLY A 829 27.16 45.53 30.52
C GLY A 829 25.89 44.72 30.79
N TYR A 830 25.86 43.43 30.47
CA TYR A 830 24.74 42.55 30.79
C TYR A 830 24.88 41.87 32.15
N GLN A 831 23.77 41.67 32.85
CA GLN A 831 23.74 40.82 34.04
C GLN A 831 23.62 39.36 33.60
N VAL A 832 24.50 38.47 34.07
CA VAL A 832 24.56 37.08 33.59
C VAL A 832 24.34 36.07 34.71
N TRP A 833 23.33 35.23 34.53
CA TRP A 833 23.07 34.02 35.30
C TRP A 833 23.63 32.81 34.56
N THR A 834 24.05 31.76 35.27
CA THR A 834 24.65 30.57 34.66
C THR A 834 24.00 29.29 35.17
N ALA A 835 23.88 28.27 34.32
CA ALA A 835 23.30 26.98 34.67
C ALA A 835 23.99 25.82 33.96
N ARG A 836 24.26 24.70 34.66
CA ARG A 836 25.13 23.60 34.20
C ARG A 836 24.46 22.61 33.25
N ASN A 837 23.13 22.64 33.12
CA ASN A 837 22.35 21.77 32.25
C ASN A 837 20.95 22.38 32.01
N GLY A 838 20.17 21.76 31.11
CA GLY A 838 18.84 22.26 30.75
C GLY A 838 17.81 22.27 31.89
N ASP A 839 17.89 21.35 32.86
CA ASP A 839 16.98 21.31 34.01
C ASP A 839 17.24 22.46 35.00
N GLU A 840 18.51 22.68 35.35
CA GLU A 840 18.94 23.82 36.16
C GLU A 840 18.63 25.14 35.45
N GLY A 841 18.89 25.20 34.14
CA GLY A 841 18.58 26.36 33.30
C GLY A 841 17.09 26.70 33.30
N PHE A 842 16.23 25.69 33.19
CA PHE A 842 14.78 25.88 33.26
C PHE A 842 14.32 26.40 34.63
N LYS A 843 14.86 25.86 35.73
CA LYS A 843 14.56 26.33 37.10
C LYS A 843 14.98 27.79 37.31
N ILE A 844 16.19 28.16 36.88
CA ILE A 844 16.68 29.54 36.96
C ILE A 844 15.84 30.49 36.09
N ALA A 845 15.43 30.04 34.89
CA ALA A 845 14.57 30.83 34.03
C ALA A 845 13.20 31.13 34.68
N GLN A 846 12.64 30.19 35.44
CA GLN A 846 11.39 30.37 36.19
C GLN A 846 11.51 31.38 37.32
N GLU A 847 12.63 31.36 38.04
CA GLU A 847 12.84 32.21 39.22
C GLU A 847 13.22 33.65 38.83
N PHE A 848 14.11 33.82 37.86
CA PHE A 848 14.74 35.12 37.57
C PHE A 848 14.25 35.80 36.28
N LEU A 849 13.42 35.13 35.46
CA LEU A 849 12.81 35.67 34.24
C LEU A 849 13.81 36.44 33.35
N PRO A 850 14.82 35.75 32.79
CA PRO A 850 15.84 36.41 32.00
C PRO A 850 15.27 37.07 30.74
N SER A 851 15.88 38.17 30.31
CA SER A 851 15.55 38.85 29.06
C SER A 851 15.97 38.07 27.81
N LEU A 852 16.94 37.15 27.93
CA LEU A 852 17.42 36.27 26.86
C LEU A 852 18.11 35.04 27.45
N ILE A 853 18.05 33.91 26.75
CA ILE A 853 18.74 32.67 27.13
C ILE A 853 19.73 32.29 26.02
N VAL A 854 20.97 32.00 26.39
CA VAL A 854 21.98 31.39 25.50
C VAL A 854 22.19 29.97 26.00
N THR A 855 21.91 28.97 25.18
CA THR A 855 22.01 27.55 25.58
C THR A 855 22.79 26.72 24.58
N ASP A 856 23.56 25.74 25.04
CA ASP A 856 24.11 24.70 24.18
C ASP A 856 23.03 23.71 23.73
N LEU A 857 23.23 23.07 22.58
CA LEU A 857 22.34 22.03 22.05
C LEU A 857 22.52 20.71 22.81
N MET A 858 23.76 20.25 22.92
CA MET A 858 24.11 18.93 23.46
C MET A 858 24.53 19.07 24.92
N MET A 859 23.57 18.89 25.83
CA MET A 859 23.81 18.93 27.26
C MET A 859 23.20 17.70 27.93
N PRO A 860 23.77 17.23 29.04
CA PRO A 860 23.24 16.08 29.75
C PRO A 860 21.97 16.37 30.52
N LEU A 861 21.24 15.29 30.87
CA LEU A 861 19.93 15.28 31.53
C LEU A 861 18.81 15.86 30.66
N VAL A 862 18.92 17.13 30.29
CA VAL A 862 17.97 17.85 29.44
C VAL A 862 18.76 18.60 28.39
N THR A 863 18.49 18.27 27.14
CA THR A 863 19.12 18.92 25.97
C THR A 863 18.61 20.35 25.81
N GLY A 864 19.35 21.18 25.05
CA GLY A 864 18.93 22.56 24.76
C GLY A 864 17.56 22.63 24.07
N LEU A 865 17.27 21.70 23.16
CA LEU A 865 15.97 21.61 22.47
C LEU A 865 14.83 21.25 23.43
N GLU A 866 15.05 20.29 24.32
CA GLU A 866 14.05 19.93 25.34
C GLU A 866 13.79 21.09 26.30
N MET A 867 14.84 21.80 26.73
CA MET A 867 14.72 23.00 27.55
C MET A 867 13.88 24.08 26.84
N ILE A 868 14.11 24.32 25.54
CA ILE A 868 13.30 25.26 24.74
C ILE A 868 11.83 24.82 24.74
N ARG A 869 11.53 23.55 24.51
CA ARG A 869 10.15 23.04 24.57
C ARG A 869 9.51 23.28 25.95
N MET A 870 10.25 23.05 27.03
CA MET A 870 9.78 23.31 28.40
C MET A 870 9.48 24.81 28.62
N ILE A 871 10.34 25.71 28.13
CA ILE A 871 10.16 27.17 28.18
C ILE A 871 8.92 27.61 27.40
N ARG A 872 8.71 27.09 26.18
CA ARG A 872 7.59 27.45 25.32
C ARG A 872 6.24 26.99 25.88
N ASN A 873 6.21 25.92 26.69
CA ASN A 873 5.00 25.44 27.36
C ASN A 873 4.61 26.23 28.62
N GLN A 874 5.40 27.22 29.05
CA GLN A 874 5.08 28.07 30.20
C GLN A 874 4.65 29.47 29.77
N GLU A 875 3.43 29.88 30.13
CA GLU A 875 2.86 31.20 29.76
C GLU A 875 3.76 32.39 30.11
N LYS A 876 4.51 32.30 31.23
CA LYS A 876 5.41 33.36 31.68
C LYS A 876 6.75 33.40 30.96
N LEU A 877 7.20 32.26 30.40
CA LEU A 877 8.52 32.12 29.77
C LEU A 877 8.46 32.05 28.23
N GLN A 878 7.30 31.73 27.66
CA GLN A 878 7.11 31.51 26.22
C GLN A 878 7.65 32.65 25.34
N GLY A 879 7.65 33.89 25.84
CA GLY A 879 8.11 35.08 25.12
C GLY A 879 9.60 35.40 25.24
N ILE A 880 10.38 34.64 26.02
CA ILE A 880 11.82 34.89 26.22
C ILE A 880 12.59 34.41 24.98
N PRO A 881 13.44 35.24 24.36
CA PRO A 881 14.24 34.84 23.21
C PRO A 881 15.35 33.86 23.61
N VAL A 882 15.59 32.84 22.78
CA VAL A 882 16.64 31.82 23.00
C VAL A 882 17.62 31.76 21.83
N ILE A 883 18.92 31.88 22.14
CA ILE A 883 20.04 31.63 21.23
C ILE A 883 20.59 30.23 21.50
N LEU A 884 20.61 29.39 20.47
CA LEU A 884 21.14 28.03 20.54
C LEU A 884 22.57 27.97 19.98
N LEU A 885 23.53 27.58 20.82
CA LEU A 885 24.89 27.28 20.39
C LEU A 885 24.93 25.85 19.84
N THR A 886 25.48 25.64 18.64
CA THR A 886 25.45 24.31 18.00
C THR A 886 26.73 23.95 17.25
N ALA A 887 27.11 22.68 17.34
CA ALA A 887 28.15 22.05 16.52
C ALA A 887 27.59 21.50 15.18
N LYS A 888 26.31 21.63 14.91
CA LYS A 888 25.66 21.13 13.68
C LYS A 888 25.34 22.31 12.76
N VAL A 889 25.85 22.27 11.53
CA VAL A 889 25.74 23.35 10.52
C VAL A 889 24.85 22.92 9.35
N ASP A 890 24.31 21.71 9.39
CA ASP A 890 23.40 21.18 8.37
C ASP A 890 22.05 21.91 8.39
N GLU A 891 21.46 22.08 7.21
CA GLU A 891 20.17 22.76 7.02
C GLU A 891 19.02 22.04 7.77
N GLU A 892 19.09 20.72 7.88
CA GLU A 892 18.08 19.89 8.56
C GLU A 892 18.01 20.21 10.06
N THR A 893 19.15 20.24 10.76
CA THR A 893 19.20 20.62 12.17
C THR A 893 18.73 22.06 12.38
N ARG A 894 18.96 22.97 11.42
CA ARG A 894 18.46 24.36 11.49
C ARG A 894 16.94 24.43 11.33
N ILE A 895 16.37 23.63 10.43
CA ILE A 895 14.91 23.53 10.25
C ILE A 895 14.28 22.98 11.53
N GLU A 896 14.78 21.86 12.04
CA GLU A 896 14.28 21.25 13.27
C GLU A 896 14.39 22.21 14.46
N SER A 897 15.52 22.91 14.63
CA SER A 897 15.71 23.85 15.74
C SER A 897 14.79 25.09 15.65
N THR A 898 14.44 25.51 14.43
CA THR A 898 13.50 26.62 14.19
C THR A 898 12.06 26.19 14.47
N GLU A 899 11.67 24.99 14.03
CA GLU A 899 10.33 24.42 14.30
C GLU A 899 10.07 24.24 15.80
N HIS A 900 11.12 23.96 16.59
CA HIS A 900 11.02 23.84 18.05
C HIS A 900 11.10 25.17 18.80
N GLY A 901 11.26 26.29 18.09
CA GLY A 901 11.10 27.63 18.63
C GLY A 901 12.37 28.28 19.18
N ALA A 902 13.57 27.94 18.69
CA ALA A 902 14.76 28.78 18.91
C ALA A 902 14.66 30.07 18.08
N ASP A 903 15.04 31.22 18.64
CA ASP A 903 14.94 32.53 17.95
C ASP A 903 16.19 32.84 17.11
N ALA A 904 17.36 32.32 17.51
CA ALA A 904 18.59 32.37 16.74
C ALA A 904 19.48 31.16 17.04
N TYR A 905 20.42 30.85 16.13
CA TYR A 905 21.42 29.80 16.31
C TYR A 905 22.82 30.37 16.00
N LEU A 906 23.82 29.91 16.74
CA LEU A 906 25.21 30.31 16.58
C LEU A 906 26.10 29.08 16.48
N ALA A 907 26.83 28.95 15.37
CA ALA A 907 27.63 27.77 15.10
C ALA A 907 28.99 27.83 15.83
N LYS A 908 29.36 26.77 16.55
CA LYS A 908 30.72 26.61 17.12
C LYS A 908 31.68 26.15 16.01
N PRO A 909 32.86 26.79 15.83
CA PRO A 909 33.38 27.94 16.58
C PRO A 909 32.77 29.28 16.13
N PHE A 910 32.46 30.14 17.10
CA PHE A 910 31.95 31.49 16.90
C PHE A 910 32.90 32.54 17.46
N ASN A 911 32.75 33.79 17.03
CA ASN A 911 33.50 34.92 17.57
C ASN A 911 32.64 35.83 18.47
N ASP A 912 33.29 36.65 19.30
CA ASP A 912 32.64 37.53 20.27
C ASP A 912 31.63 38.49 19.62
N ARG A 913 31.96 39.00 18.42
CA ARG A 913 31.14 39.99 17.71
C ARG A 913 29.83 39.37 17.23
N GLU A 914 29.87 38.12 16.79
CA GLU A 914 28.73 37.38 16.29
C GLU A 914 27.72 37.10 17.41
N LEU A 915 28.20 36.60 18.56
CA LEU A 915 27.36 36.40 19.75
C LEU A 915 26.72 37.72 20.20
N LEU A 916 27.50 38.79 20.30
CA LEU A 916 26.99 40.10 20.75
C LEU A 916 26.01 40.71 19.75
N ALA A 917 26.19 40.50 18.45
CA ALA A 917 25.28 40.97 17.43
C ALA A 917 23.90 40.33 17.62
N GLU A 918 23.82 39.00 17.82
CA GLU A 918 22.53 38.32 17.99
C GLU A 918 21.85 38.61 19.31
N VAL A 919 22.61 38.75 20.40
CA VAL A 919 22.06 39.21 21.67
C VAL A 919 21.42 40.60 21.51
N ARG A 920 22.11 41.54 20.86
CA ARG A 920 21.58 42.90 20.65
C ARG A 920 20.35 42.90 19.75
N ASN A 921 20.37 42.11 18.68
CA ASN A 921 19.29 42.02 17.72
C ASN A 921 17.99 41.50 18.37
N LEU A 922 18.08 40.39 19.11
CA LEU A 922 16.92 39.78 19.78
C LEU A 922 16.36 40.64 20.91
N LEU A 923 17.23 41.27 21.72
CA LEU A 923 16.78 42.19 22.77
C LEU A 923 16.09 43.43 22.17
N ALA A 924 16.61 43.98 21.07
CA ALA A 924 15.99 45.12 20.39
C ALA A 924 14.62 44.76 19.78
N LEU A 925 14.51 43.57 19.18
CA LEU A 925 13.25 43.05 18.64
C LEU A 925 12.18 42.94 19.74
N LYS A 926 12.51 42.32 20.88
CA LYS A 926 11.58 42.15 22.01
C LYS A 926 11.19 43.47 22.68
N ALA A 927 12.12 44.41 22.79
CA ALA A 927 11.82 45.75 23.29
C ALA A 927 10.82 46.49 22.39
N ASN A 928 10.91 46.31 21.06
CA ASN A 928 9.99 46.92 20.11
C ASN A 928 8.59 46.27 20.16
N GLU A 929 8.50 44.95 20.25
CA GLU A 929 7.24 44.22 20.44
C GLU A 929 6.47 44.71 21.67
N ARG A 930 7.15 44.85 22.82
CA ARG A 930 6.54 45.39 24.06
C ARG A 930 6.02 46.81 23.86
N ARG A 931 6.82 47.68 23.22
CA ARG A 931 6.43 49.08 22.96
C ARG A 931 5.20 49.19 22.06
N VAL A 932 5.09 48.36 21.02
CA VAL A 932 3.92 48.33 20.13
C VAL A 932 2.67 47.89 20.89
N LEU A 933 2.78 46.88 21.76
CA LEU A 933 1.67 46.42 22.61
C LEU A 933 1.21 47.53 23.56
N GLU A 934 2.13 48.20 24.26
CA GLU A 934 1.83 49.32 25.16
C GLU A 934 1.13 50.48 24.43
N LEU A 935 1.58 50.83 23.22
CA LEU A 935 0.98 51.88 22.39
C LEU A 935 -0.46 51.53 21.97
N ASN A 936 -0.71 50.27 21.61
CA ASN A 936 -2.05 49.81 21.24
C ASN A 936 -3.02 49.86 22.43
N THR A 937 -2.57 49.46 23.63
CA THR A 937 -3.38 49.56 24.86
C THR A 937 -3.67 51.02 25.20
N TYR A 938 -2.66 51.89 25.13
CA TYR A 938 -2.81 53.32 25.42
C TYR A 938 -3.79 54.01 24.47
N LEU A 939 -3.71 53.75 23.16
CA LEU A 939 -4.62 54.31 22.17
C LEU A 939 -6.06 53.86 22.40
N THR A 940 -6.25 52.59 22.73
CA THR A 940 -7.57 52.00 23.00
C THR A 940 -8.22 52.63 24.23
N GLU A 941 -7.49 52.78 25.34
CA GLU A 941 -8.03 53.39 26.57
C GLU A 941 -8.28 54.89 26.43
N SER A 942 -7.40 55.62 25.75
CA SER A 942 -7.45 57.08 25.66
C SER A 942 -8.57 57.58 24.76
N VAL A 943 -8.88 56.85 23.68
CA VAL A 943 -9.94 57.23 22.73
C VAL A 943 -11.31 56.82 23.27
N LEU A 944 -11.45 55.61 23.80
CA LEU A 944 -12.77 55.07 24.21
C LEU A 944 -13.35 55.77 25.45
N LYS A 945 -12.52 56.25 26.40
CA LYS A 945 -12.97 57.05 27.58
C LYS A 945 -13.75 58.31 27.23
N ARG A 946 -13.58 58.84 26.01
CA ARG A 946 -14.26 60.07 25.57
C ARG A 946 -15.64 59.82 24.97
N PHE A 947 -15.94 58.59 24.57
CA PHE A 947 -17.16 58.23 23.83
C PHE A 947 -18.00 57.14 24.49
N LEU A 948 -17.49 56.42 25.48
CA LEU A 948 -18.18 55.33 26.17
C LEU A 948 -18.08 55.48 27.70
N PRO A 949 -19.10 55.05 28.48
CA PRO A 949 -19.03 54.97 29.93
C PRO A 949 -17.84 54.14 30.43
N SER A 950 -17.29 54.50 31.59
CA SER A 950 -16.06 53.92 32.15
C SER A 950 -16.09 52.39 32.25
N ALA A 951 -17.25 51.81 32.55
CA ALA A 951 -17.45 50.37 32.63
C ALA A 951 -17.26 49.64 31.29
N LEU A 952 -17.69 50.24 30.17
CA LEU A 952 -17.53 49.65 28.84
C LEU A 952 -16.09 49.80 28.31
N VAL A 953 -15.40 50.88 28.69
CA VAL A 953 -14.00 51.08 28.32
C VAL A 953 -13.07 50.10 29.01
N GLN A 954 -13.34 49.78 30.28
CA GLN A 954 -12.57 48.76 31.00
C GLN A 954 -12.72 47.37 30.35
N LYS A 955 -13.93 46.99 29.93
CA LYS A 955 -14.16 45.73 29.21
C LYS A 955 -13.45 45.69 27.85
N ALA A 956 -13.45 46.80 27.13
CA ALA A 956 -12.74 46.92 25.85
C ALA A 956 -11.21 46.84 26.01
N ALA A 957 -10.65 47.46 27.06
CA ALA A 957 -9.21 47.43 27.35
C ALA A 957 -8.70 46.03 27.70
N THR A 958 -9.55 45.16 28.26
CA THR A 958 -9.23 43.76 28.55
C THR A 958 -9.31 42.82 27.33
N GLY A 959 -9.57 43.36 26.13
CA GLY A 959 -9.58 42.58 24.88
C GLY A 959 -10.92 41.93 24.52
N ASP A 960 -11.98 42.17 25.30
CA ASP A 960 -13.31 41.59 25.09
C ASP A 960 -14.19 42.55 24.26
N LEU A 961 -13.85 42.69 22.99
CA LEU A 961 -14.40 43.75 22.12
C LEU A 961 -15.52 43.23 21.21
N THR A 962 -16.59 42.70 21.81
CA THR A 962 -17.89 42.52 21.14
C THR A 962 -18.94 43.39 21.82
N LEU A 963 -18.94 44.69 21.50
CA LEU A 963 -20.00 45.62 21.91
C LEU A 963 -21.27 45.39 21.05
N ASP A 964 -22.04 44.35 21.33
CA ASP A 964 -23.30 44.04 20.62
C ASP A 964 -24.45 44.94 21.12
N LEU A 965 -24.40 46.24 20.79
CA LEU A 965 -25.34 47.28 21.25
C LEU A 965 -26.58 47.40 20.32
N ARG A 966 -27.28 46.29 20.07
CA ARG A 966 -28.49 46.31 19.23
C ARG A 966 -29.65 47.06 19.93
N PRO A 967 -30.53 47.77 19.18
CA PRO A 967 -31.71 48.41 19.76
C PRO A 967 -32.65 47.41 20.45
N GLU A 968 -32.88 47.59 21.75
CA GLU A 968 -33.78 46.74 22.54
C GLU A 968 -34.67 47.54 23.51
N PRO A 969 -35.91 47.08 23.76
CA PRO A 969 -36.81 47.75 24.70
C PRO A 969 -36.33 47.55 26.14
N ARG A 970 -35.98 48.65 26.82
CA ARG A 970 -35.59 48.68 28.23
C ARG A 970 -36.46 49.65 29.04
N LEU A 971 -36.69 49.31 30.30
CA LEU A 971 -37.26 50.25 31.26
C LEU A 971 -36.16 51.21 31.72
N ILE A 972 -36.33 52.49 31.42
CA ILE A 972 -35.36 53.53 31.75
C ILE A 972 -36.04 54.72 32.42
N THR A 973 -35.28 55.44 33.24
CA THR A 973 -35.66 56.79 33.68
C THR A 973 -34.93 57.81 32.82
N VAL A 974 -35.70 58.73 32.24
CA VAL A 974 -35.22 59.78 31.36
C VAL A 974 -35.31 61.11 32.08
N LEU A 975 -34.17 61.81 32.17
CA LEU A 975 -34.08 63.19 32.64
C LEU A 975 -33.85 64.09 31.43
N PHE A 976 -34.72 65.08 31.27
CA PHE A 976 -34.56 66.13 30.26
C PHE A 976 -34.51 67.47 30.97
N SER A 977 -33.44 68.24 30.77
CA SER A 977 -33.31 69.58 31.35
C SER A 977 -32.95 70.62 30.31
N ASP A 978 -33.43 71.85 30.50
CA ASP A 978 -32.96 73.02 29.76
C ASP A 978 -32.75 74.22 30.70
N ILE A 979 -32.19 75.29 30.14
CA ILE A 979 -32.01 76.56 30.84
C ILE A 979 -32.87 77.67 30.22
N VAL A 980 -33.57 78.40 31.07
CA VAL A 980 -34.46 79.51 30.69
C VAL A 980 -33.75 80.83 30.90
N GLY A 981 -33.80 81.69 29.88
CA GLY A 981 -33.14 83.00 29.88
C GLY A 981 -31.77 82.99 29.20
N PHE A 982 -31.20 81.82 28.87
CA PHE A 982 -29.90 81.73 28.22
C PHE A 982 -29.89 82.34 26.80
N THR A 983 -30.98 82.19 26.03
CA THR A 983 -31.07 82.83 24.71
C THR A 983 -31.04 84.37 24.78
N GLN A 984 -31.65 84.96 25.83
CA GLN A 984 -31.60 86.41 26.05
C GLN A 984 -30.18 86.84 26.43
N LEU A 985 -29.51 86.07 27.29
CA LEU A 985 -28.11 86.25 27.65
C LEU A 985 -27.18 86.13 26.42
N ALA A 986 -27.43 85.16 25.55
CA ALA A 986 -26.61 84.91 24.37
C ALA A 986 -26.71 86.05 23.33
N ASN A 987 -27.86 86.73 23.25
CA ASN A 987 -28.07 87.87 22.36
C ASN A 987 -27.33 89.15 22.82
N THR A 988 -27.02 89.27 24.10
CA THR A 988 -26.26 90.42 24.64
C THR A 988 -24.74 90.19 24.63
N LEU A 989 -24.30 88.95 24.37
CA LEU A 989 -22.89 88.53 24.41
C LEU A 989 -22.32 88.24 23.01
N ARG A 990 -20.99 88.33 22.85
CA ARG A 990 -20.30 87.92 21.62
C ARG A 990 -20.21 86.39 21.52
N SER A 991 -20.25 85.83 20.31
CA SER A 991 -20.33 84.38 20.04
C SER A 991 -19.25 83.52 20.70
N ARG A 992 -18.01 84.00 20.86
CA ARG A 992 -16.96 83.27 21.62
C ARG A 992 -17.30 83.14 23.11
N ARG A 993 -17.83 84.20 23.72
CA ARG A 993 -18.17 84.22 25.14
C ARG A 993 -19.41 83.36 25.43
N VAL A 994 -20.36 83.31 24.49
CA VAL A 994 -21.50 82.39 24.55
C VAL A 994 -21.03 80.93 24.57
N ALA A 995 -20.06 80.57 23.72
CA ALA A 995 -19.49 79.22 23.70
C ALA A 995 -18.74 78.87 25.00
N GLU A 996 -17.98 79.82 25.57
CA GLU A 996 -17.30 79.63 26.86
C GLU A 996 -18.30 79.35 28.00
N LEU A 997 -19.37 80.16 28.12
CA LEU A 997 -20.38 79.98 29.16
C LEU A 997 -21.22 78.71 28.95
N LEU A 998 -21.54 78.38 27.70
CA LEU A 998 -22.24 77.14 27.38
C LEU A 998 -21.38 75.93 27.76
N ASN A 999 -20.07 75.95 27.49
CA ASN A 999 -19.16 74.87 27.89
C ASN A 999 -19.04 74.76 29.42
N GLU A 1000 -18.93 75.87 30.16
CA GLU A 1000 -18.93 75.86 31.64
C GLU A 1000 -20.23 75.24 32.19
N TYR A 1001 -21.37 75.59 31.60
CA TYR A 1001 -22.66 75.02 31.96
C TYR A 1001 -22.71 73.52 31.65
N LEU A 1002 -22.40 73.11 30.42
CA LEU A 1002 -22.45 71.72 30.00
C LEU A 1002 -21.48 70.87 30.82
N GLU A 1003 -20.28 71.37 31.16
CA GLU A 1003 -19.32 70.69 32.02
C GLU A 1003 -19.89 70.43 33.42
N ALA A 1004 -20.44 71.47 34.07
CA ALA A 1004 -21.02 71.34 35.41
C ALA A 1004 -22.23 70.39 35.43
N MET A 1005 -23.11 70.48 34.42
CA MET A 1005 -24.27 69.60 34.34
C MET A 1005 -23.89 68.15 34.02
N THR A 1006 -22.95 67.94 33.10
CA THR A 1006 -22.45 66.61 32.74
C THR A 1006 -21.80 65.94 33.94
N LYS A 1007 -21.05 66.70 34.74
CA LYS A 1007 -20.50 66.22 36.01
C LYS A 1007 -21.60 65.77 36.96
N ALA A 1008 -22.67 66.56 37.12
CA ALA A 1008 -23.82 66.16 37.96
C ALA A 1008 -24.49 64.86 37.47
N VAL A 1009 -24.55 64.62 36.15
CA VAL A 1009 -25.05 63.35 35.59
C VAL A 1009 -24.14 62.18 35.96
N PHE A 1010 -22.84 62.30 35.71
CA PHE A 1010 -21.89 61.22 35.95
C PHE A 1010 -21.71 60.89 37.44
N ASP A 1011 -21.67 61.91 38.31
CA ASP A 1011 -21.53 61.73 39.77
C ASP A 1011 -22.72 60.95 40.37
N ASN A 1012 -23.88 60.97 39.71
CA ASN A 1012 -25.08 60.22 40.09
C ASN A 1012 -25.31 58.96 39.24
N GLY A 1013 -24.31 58.53 38.47
CA GLY A 1013 -24.36 57.29 37.67
C GLY A 1013 -25.36 57.32 36.51
N GLY A 1014 -25.61 58.50 35.94
CA GLY A 1014 -26.37 58.65 34.70
C GLY A 1014 -25.47 58.62 33.46
N THR A 1015 -26.06 58.33 32.31
CA THR A 1015 -25.39 58.44 31.01
C THR A 1015 -25.96 59.64 30.24
N VAL A 1016 -25.11 60.56 29.80
CA VAL A 1016 -25.53 61.64 28.90
C VAL A 1016 -25.74 61.05 27.50
N ASP A 1017 -26.97 61.14 27.00
CA ASP A 1017 -27.37 60.62 25.69
C ASP A 1017 -27.02 61.61 24.58
N LYS A 1018 -27.44 62.87 24.71
CA LYS A 1018 -27.02 63.95 23.81
C LYS A 1018 -27.23 65.34 24.41
N PHE A 1019 -26.51 66.30 23.83
CA PHE A 1019 -26.72 67.74 24.04
C PHE A 1019 -27.57 68.30 22.89
N MET A 1020 -28.61 69.06 23.22
CA MET A 1020 -29.50 69.72 22.25
C MET A 1020 -29.47 71.24 22.49
N GLY A 1021 -28.43 71.90 22.00
CA GLY A 1021 -28.18 73.31 22.31
C GLY A 1021 -27.78 73.48 23.76
N ASP A 1022 -28.65 74.06 24.56
CA ASP A 1022 -28.53 74.26 26.01
C ASP A 1022 -29.30 73.21 26.83
N ALA A 1023 -29.98 72.28 26.15
CA ALA A 1023 -30.67 71.17 26.78
C ALA A 1023 -29.81 69.91 26.90
N ILE A 1024 -30.05 69.14 27.96
CA ILE A 1024 -29.33 67.91 28.29
C ILE A 1024 -30.34 66.79 28.46
N LEU A 1025 -30.09 65.69 27.74
CA LEU A 1025 -30.81 64.43 27.88
C LEU A 1025 -29.90 63.42 28.57
N ALA A 1026 -30.35 62.90 29.71
CA ALA A 1026 -29.66 61.86 30.46
C ALA A 1026 -30.56 60.64 30.69
N LEU A 1027 -29.95 59.46 30.64
CA LEU A 1027 -30.61 58.18 30.79
C LEU A 1027 -30.08 57.45 32.02
N TYR A 1028 -30.98 56.74 32.71
CA TYR A 1028 -30.66 55.88 33.84
C TYR A 1028 -31.30 54.50 33.59
N GLY A 1029 -30.53 53.43 33.80
CA GLY A 1029 -30.94 52.06 33.47
C GLY A 1029 -30.44 51.54 32.11
N ALA A 1030 -29.63 52.34 31.39
CA ALA A 1030 -28.90 51.90 30.21
C ALA A 1030 -27.61 52.74 30.01
N PRO A 1031 -26.47 52.14 29.59
CA PRO A 1031 -26.27 50.71 29.32
C PRO A 1031 -26.21 49.84 30.58
N GLU A 1032 -25.97 50.44 31.75
CA GLU A 1032 -25.95 49.75 33.04
C GLU A 1032 -27.35 49.36 33.51
N GLU A 1033 -27.51 48.11 33.97
CA GLU A 1033 -28.78 47.63 34.53
C GLU A 1033 -28.95 48.13 35.97
N LEU A 1034 -29.95 48.99 36.18
CA LEU A 1034 -30.31 49.56 37.48
C LEU A 1034 -31.76 49.21 37.82
N THR A 1035 -32.07 49.05 39.11
CA THR A 1035 -33.46 48.81 39.56
C THR A 1035 -34.34 50.05 39.33
N PRO A 1036 -35.66 49.90 39.08
CA PRO A 1036 -36.54 51.04 38.77
C PRO A 1036 -36.50 52.17 39.81
N ASN A 1037 -36.50 51.80 41.09
CA ASN A 1037 -36.40 52.74 42.22
C ASN A 1037 -35.06 53.51 42.19
N GLU A 1038 -33.97 52.81 41.93
CA GLU A 1038 -32.64 53.41 41.91
C GLU A 1038 -32.44 54.33 40.70
N GLN A 1039 -32.99 53.97 39.54
CA GLN A 1039 -33.05 54.85 38.36
C GLN A 1039 -33.80 56.15 38.68
N ALA A 1040 -34.98 56.07 39.29
CA ALA A 1040 -35.79 57.23 39.66
C ALA A 1040 -35.07 58.14 40.67
N ARG A 1041 -34.52 57.56 41.74
CA ARG A 1041 -33.77 58.32 42.78
C ARG A 1041 -32.53 59.01 42.21
N ARG A 1042 -31.72 58.29 41.43
CA ARG A 1042 -30.51 58.86 40.81
C ARG A 1042 -30.86 60.01 39.85
N ALA A 1043 -31.89 59.85 39.02
CA ALA A 1043 -32.34 60.93 38.15
C ALA A 1043 -32.79 62.19 38.93
N VAL A 1044 -33.55 62.02 40.01
CA VAL A 1044 -34.01 63.13 40.85
C VAL A 1044 -32.83 63.82 41.57
N ASN A 1045 -31.89 63.04 42.11
CA ASN A 1045 -30.67 63.56 42.71
C ASN A 1045 -29.82 64.32 41.70
N THR A 1046 -29.70 63.82 40.47
CA THR A 1046 -29.04 64.56 39.38
C THR A 1046 -29.73 65.88 39.13
N ALA A 1047 -31.06 65.92 39.03
CA ALA A 1047 -31.78 67.16 38.80
C ALA A 1047 -31.57 68.18 39.94
N ARG A 1048 -31.55 67.73 41.20
CA ARG A 1048 -31.20 68.59 42.36
C ARG A 1048 -29.77 69.10 42.27
N ALA A 1049 -28.81 68.22 41.94
CA ALA A 1049 -27.40 68.58 41.79
C ALA A 1049 -27.18 69.56 40.62
N MET A 1050 -27.86 69.37 39.49
CA MET A 1050 -27.85 70.31 38.36
C MET A 1050 -28.40 71.68 38.76
N GLN A 1051 -29.54 71.72 39.48
CA GLN A 1051 -30.11 72.96 39.97
C GLN A 1051 -29.16 73.70 40.92
N GLY A 1052 -28.52 72.98 41.86
CA GLY A 1052 -27.51 73.53 42.76
C GLY A 1052 -26.27 74.04 42.02
N SER A 1053 -25.79 73.28 41.03
CA SER A 1053 -24.63 73.65 40.21
C SER A 1053 -24.92 74.89 39.36
N LEU A 1054 -26.14 75.03 38.84
CA LEU A 1054 -26.57 76.24 38.12
C LEU A 1054 -26.66 77.45 39.04
N ALA A 1055 -27.06 77.28 40.31
CA ALA A 1055 -27.06 78.38 41.27
C ALA A 1055 -25.64 78.92 41.52
N VAL A 1056 -24.66 78.02 41.68
CA VAL A 1056 -23.23 78.37 41.83
C VAL A 1056 -22.71 79.05 40.56
N LEU A 1057 -23.04 78.53 39.37
CA LEU A 1057 -22.66 79.14 38.10
C LEU A 1057 -23.26 80.54 37.93
N ASN A 1058 -24.55 80.71 38.23
CA ASN A 1058 -25.20 82.02 38.18
C ASN A 1058 -24.52 83.03 39.12
N GLN A 1059 -24.11 82.62 40.33
CA GLN A 1059 -23.36 83.48 41.24
C GLN A 1059 -22.01 83.86 40.63
N ARG A 1060 -21.26 82.86 40.11
CA ARG A 1060 -19.97 83.09 39.46
C ARG A 1060 -20.08 84.01 38.24
N TRP A 1061 -21.11 83.86 37.42
CA TRP A 1061 -21.35 84.71 36.26
C TRP A 1061 -21.77 86.13 36.66
N ARG A 1062 -22.49 86.31 37.77
CA ARG A 1062 -22.75 87.63 38.36
C ARG A 1062 -21.47 88.29 38.85
N ASP A 1063 -20.60 87.57 39.55
CA ASP A 1063 -19.32 88.09 40.02
C ASP A 1063 -18.41 88.52 38.87
N GLN A 1064 -18.56 87.89 37.70
CA GLN A 1064 -17.86 88.27 36.46
C GLN A 1064 -18.51 89.45 35.71
N GLY A 1065 -19.60 90.02 36.22
CA GLY A 1065 -20.29 91.17 35.62
C GLY A 1065 -21.11 90.82 34.36
N ILE A 1066 -21.52 89.56 34.21
CA ILE A 1066 -22.25 89.09 33.02
C ILE A 1066 -23.74 89.50 33.05
N PHE A 1067 -24.29 89.78 34.24
CA PHE A 1067 -25.67 90.26 34.43
C PHE A 1067 -25.69 91.74 34.85
N ASP A 1068 -26.59 92.55 34.27
CA ASP A 1068 -26.78 93.97 34.63
C ASP A 1068 -27.55 94.15 35.95
N SER A 1069 -27.33 95.28 36.64
CA SER A 1069 -27.82 95.57 38.01
C SER A 1069 -29.34 95.62 38.21
N ASP A 1070 -30.15 95.65 37.13
CA ASP A 1070 -31.63 95.65 37.19
C ASP A 1070 -32.26 94.29 36.78
N GLY A 1071 -31.46 93.27 36.42
CA GLY A 1071 -31.92 91.94 36.01
C GLY A 1071 -32.01 90.94 37.17
N LEU A 1072 -33.09 91.00 37.96
CA LEU A 1072 -33.28 90.28 39.23
C LEU A 1072 -33.45 88.73 39.16
N SER A 1073 -33.19 88.08 38.04
CA SER A 1073 -33.17 86.61 37.99
C SER A 1073 -32.14 86.13 36.97
N GLY A 1074 -31.10 85.44 37.44
CA GLY A 1074 -30.15 84.73 36.57
C GLY A 1074 -30.85 83.66 35.73
N VAL A 1075 -30.06 82.87 35.01
CA VAL A 1075 -30.61 81.78 34.18
C VAL A 1075 -31.29 80.73 35.06
N GLN A 1076 -32.47 80.25 34.68
CA GLN A 1076 -33.27 79.34 35.52
C GLN A 1076 -33.26 77.92 34.96
N PHE A 1077 -33.21 76.93 35.86
CA PHE A 1077 -33.25 75.52 35.52
C PHE A 1077 -34.69 75.04 35.28
N ARG A 1078 -34.95 74.29 34.22
CA ARG A 1078 -36.18 73.47 34.12
C ARG A 1078 -35.81 72.03 33.86
N CYS A 1079 -36.50 71.12 34.53
CA CYS A 1079 -36.27 69.70 34.37
C CYS A 1079 -37.58 68.92 34.37
N GLY A 1080 -37.64 67.93 33.50
CA GLY A 1080 -38.70 66.95 33.37
C GLY A 1080 -38.13 65.54 33.52
N ILE A 1081 -38.69 64.74 34.42
CA ILE A 1081 -38.26 63.36 34.63
C ILE A 1081 -39.45 62.41 34.46
N HIS A 1082 -39.24 61.37 33.66
CA HIS A 1082 -40.23 60.31 33.46
C HIS A 1082 -39.54 58.95 33.39
N GLN A 1083 -40.21 57.93 33.93
CA GLN A 1083 -39.79 56.55 33.84
C GLN A 1083 -40.79 55.74 33.03
N GLY A 1084 -40.28 54.96 32.09
CA GLY A 1084 -41.08 54.11 31.23
C GLY A 1084 -40.21 53.32 30.25
N THR A 1085 -40.84 52.48 29.43
CA THR A 1085 -40.12 51.67 28.45
C THR A 1085 -39.70 52.51 27.24
N ALA A 1086 -38.46 52.39 26.80
CA ALA A 1086 -37.94 52.97 25.56
C ALA A 1086 -36.97 51.97 24.89
N VAL A 1087 -36.81 52.07 23.57
CA VAL A 1087 -35.84 51.25 22.84
C VAL A 1087 -34.47 51.94 22.93
N VAL A 1088 -33.48 51.26 23.50
CA VAL A 1088 -32.12 51.78 23.68
C VAL A 1088 -31.12 50.93 22.91
N GLY A 1089 -30.21 51.55 22.19
CA GLY A 1089 -29.16 50.86 21.42
C GLY A 1089 -28.48 51.80 20.42
N MET A 1090 -27.65 51.24 19.55
CA MET A 1090 -27.03 51.98 18.45
C MET A 1090 -28.05 52.24 17.33
N PHE A 1091 -28.31 53.52 17.04
CA PHE A 1091 -29.15 53.95 15.93
C PHE A 1091 -28.33 54.76 14.93
N GLY A 1092 -28.39 54.40 13.64
CA GLY A 1092 -27.70 55.13 12.57
C GLY A 1092 -27.15 54.24 11.46
N SER A 1093 -26.21 54.75 10.68
CA SER A 1093 -25.49 54.02 9.61
C SER A 1093 -24.05 53.71 10.00
N ALA A 1094 -23.33 52.95 9.17
CA ALA A 1094 -21.90 52.67 9.38
C ALA A 1094 -21.02 53.94 9.42
N GLU A 1095 -21.46 55.03 8.80
CA GLU A 1095 -20.72 56.30 8.77
C GLU A 1095 -21.03 57.18 9.99
N ARG A 1096 -22.21 57.02 10.60
CA ARG A 1096 -22.63 57.74 11.81
C ARG A 1096 -23.74 56.98 12.53
N ALA A 1097 -23.42 56.46 13.72
CA ALA A 1097 -24.37 55.84 14.62
C ALA A 1097 -24.14 56.32 16.06
N ASP A 1098 -25.22 56.65 16.75
CA ASP A 1098 -25.20 57.13 18.13
C ASP A 1098 -25.93 56.11 19.02
N TYR A 1099 -25.35 55.80 20.20
CA TYR A 1099 -26.07 55.05 21.22
C TYR A 1099 -27.12 55.96 21.84
N THR A 1100 -28.40 55.67 21.63
CA THR A 1100 -29.47 56.55 22.10
C THR A 1100 -30.75 55.83 22.49
N ALA A 1101 -31.65 56.51 23.21
CA ALA A 1101 -32.98 56.01 23.55
C ALA A 1101 -34.07 56.64 22.66
N ILE A 1102 -34.93 55.81 22.09
CA ILE A 1102 -36.09 56.22 21.29
C ILE A 1102 -37.35 55.58 21.87
N GLY A 1103 -38.36 56.40 22.19
CA GLY A 1103 -39.65 55.89 22.61
C GLY A 1103 -40.57 56.94 23.23
N PRO A 1104 -41.82 56.56 23.56
CA PRO A 1104 -42.78 57.46 24.19
C PRO A 1104 -42.24 58.08 25.49
N SER A 1105 -41.45 57.33 26.25
CA SER A 1105 -40.91 57.77 27.54
C SER A 1105 -39.99 58.99 27.43
N VAL A 1106 -39.15 59.05 26.38
CA VAL A 1106 -38.28 60.20 26.11
C VAL A 1106 -39.12 61.44 25.75
N ASN A 1107 -40.16 61.24 24.93
CA ASN A 1107 -41.06 62.33 24.54
C ASN A 1107 -41.86 62.88 25.74
N ILE A 1108 -42.27 62.02 26.68
CA ILE A 1108 -42.98 62.45 27.89
C ILE A 1108 -42.04 63.26 28.79
N ALA A 1109 -40.80 62.81 29.02
CA ALA A 1109 -39.82 63.56 29.82
C ALA A 1109 -39.56 64.96 29.26
N ALA A 1110 -39.32 65.07 27.95
CA ALA A 1110 -39.12 66.36 27.27
C ALA A 1110 -40.34 67.29 27.39
N ARG A 1111 -41.56 66.74 27.30
CA ARG A 1111 -42.79 67.52 27.43
C ARG A 1111 -43.06 67.96 28.88
N LEU A 1112 -42.71 67.13 29.86
CA LEU A 1112 -42.76 67.51 31.28
C LEU A 1112 -41.80 68.65 31.55
N GLN A 1113 -40.59 68.61 31.00
CA GLN A 1113 -39.62 69.71 31.11
C GLN A 1113 -40.20 71.00 30.53
N SER A 1114 -40.79 70.94 29.33
CA SER A 1114 -41.41 72.11 28.69
C SER A 1114 -42.59 72.68 29.47
N ALA A 1115 -43.34 71.84 30.19
CA ALA A 1115 -44.46 72.23 31.04
C ALA A 1115 -44.03 72.69 32.45
N ALA A 1116 -42.79 72.42 32.86
CA ALA A 1116 -42.27 72.81 34.16
C ALA A 1116 -42.14 74.33 34.28
N ILE A 1117 -42.46 74.85 35.46
CA ILE A 1117 -42.26 76.26 35.78
C ILE A 1117 -40.75 76.51 35.88
N PRO A 1118 -40.20 77.62 35.34
CA PRO A 1118 -38.80 77.95 35.52
C PRO A 1118 -38.35 77.89 36.98
N GLY A 1119 -37.28 77.15 37.25
CA GLY A 1119 -36.77 76.88 38.60
C GLY A 1119 -37.34 75.64 39.28
N THR A 1120 -38.13 74.82 38.60
CA THR A 1120 -38.75 73.61 39.19
C THR A 1120 -38.34 72.32 38.47
N ILE A 1121 -38.40 71.21 39.22
CA ILE A 1121 -38.20 69.84 38.73
C ILE A 1121 -39.57 69.16 38.70
N LEU A 1122 -40.07 68.87 37.51
CA LEU A 1122 -41.37 68.24 37.30
C LEU A 1122 -41.19 66.76 36.99
N VAL A 1123 -41.89 65.89 37.72
CA VAL A 1123 -41.80 64.44 37.54
C VAL A 1123 -43.18 63.83 37.28
N SER A 1124 -43.22 62.74 36.51
CA SER A 1124 -44.45 61.97 36.32
C SER A 1124 -44.81 61.14 37.55
N ALA A 1125 -46.07 60.70 37.66
CA ALA A 1125 -46.51 59.74 38.69
C ALA A 1125 -45.59 58.50 38.79
N ALA A 1126 -45.19 57.92 37.65
CA ALA A 1126 -44.30 56.76 37.61
C ALA A 1126 -42.93 56.98 38.30
N VAL A 1127 -42.48 58.23 38.41
CA VAL A 1127 -41.25 58.60 39.14
C VAL A 1127 -41.58 58.97 40.59
N ALA A 1128 -42.70 59.66 40.81
CA ALA A 1128 -43.18 60.07 42.13
C ALA A 1128 -43.48 58.87 43.05
N ASP A 1129 -43.95 57.75 42.50
CA ASP A 1129 -44.21 56.51 43.26
C ASP A 1129 -42.97 55.96 43.99
N TYR A 1130 -41.76 56.37 43.59
CA TYR A 1130 -40.49 55.97 44.21
C TYR A 1130 -39.90 57.03 45.16
N LEU A 1131 -40.57 58.18 45.31
CA LEU A 1131 -40.16 59.28 46.18
C LEU A 1131 -41.01 59.31 47.46
N GLN A 1132 -40.50 59.95 48.52
CA GLN A 1132 -41.24 60.13 49.76
C GLN A 1132 -42.27 61.27 49.60
N ASP A 1133 -43.44 61.17 50.24
CA ASP A 1133 -44.52 62.17 50.15
C ASP A 1133 -44.08 63.58 50.58
N GLU A 1134 -43.04 63.68 51.42
CA GLU A 1134 -42.45 64.95 51.90
C GLU A 1134 -41.59 65.65 50.82
N GLU A 1135 -41.10 64.89 49.82
CA GLU A 1135 -40.21 65.37 48.76
C GLU A 1135 -40.97 65.87 47.52
N ILE A 1136 -42.29 65.65 47.47
CA ILE A 1136 -43.11 65.95 46.30
C ILE A 1136 -44.37 66.72 46.66
N THR A 1137 -44.73 67.68 45.80
CA THR A 1137 -46.00 68.40 45.89
C THR A 1137 -46.84 68.08 44.66
N LYS A 1138 -48.12 67.75 44.88
CA LYS A 1138 -49.02 67.32 43.80
C LYS A 1138 -49.28 68.48 42.84
N GLY A 1139 -48.89 68.28 41.57
CA GLY A 1139 -49.13 69.23 40.48
C GLY A 1139 -50.52 69.08 39.86
N SER A 1140 -50.86 69.96 38.92
CA SER A 1140 -52.09 69.84 38.14
C SER A 1140 -51.97 68.71 37.10
N PRO A 1141 -53.07 68.00 36.78
CA PRO A 1141 -53.07 67.03 35.68
C PRO A 1141 -52.80 67.74 34.35
N LEU A 1142 -51.81 67.26 33.59
CA LEU A 1142 -51.38 67.89 32.33
C LEU A 1142 -51.80 67.02 31.14
N LYS A 1143 -52.58 67.62 30.21
CA LYS A 1143 -52.88 66.99 28.91
C LYS A 1143 -51.78 67.38 27.92
N LEU A 1144 -50.77 66.51 27.79
CA LEU A 1144 -49.62 66.74 26.94
C LEU A 1144 -49.99 66.51 25.46
N LYS A 1145 -49.57 67.42 24.57
CA LYS A 1145 -49.90 67.35 23.13
C LYS A 1145 -49.38 66.04 22.52
N GLY A 1146 -50.26 65.14 22.08
CA GLY A 1146 -49.87 63.86 21.47
C GLY A 1146 -49.50 62.77 22.48
N VAL A 1147 -50.04 62.85 23.70
CA VAL A 1147 -50.16 61.73 24.66
C VAL A 1147 -51.66 61.54 24.88
N ASP A 1148 -52.17 60.32 24.69
CA ASP A 1148 -53.62 60.06 24.75
C ASP A 1148 -54.18 60.13 26.19
N GLU A 1149 -53.32 59.95 27.18
CA GLU A 1149 -53.66 59.95 28.61
C GLU A 1149 -53.23 61.26 29.30
N THR A 1150 -53.96 61.62 30.36
CA THR A 1150 -53.60 62.77 31.20
C THR A 1150 -52.50 62.34 32.16
N VAL A 1151 -51.33 62.97 32.08
CA VAL A 1151 -50.20 62.64 32.95
C VAL A 1151 -50.35 63.40 34.27
N LEU A 1152 -50.41 62.64 35.37
CA LEU A 1152 -50.32 63.20 36.72
C LEU A 1152 -48.88 63.63 36.99
N THR A 1153 -48.70 64.86 37.43
CA THR A 1153 -47.38 65.47 37.63
C THR A 1153 -47.18 65.88 39.08
N PHE A 1154 -45.92 65.85 39.51
CA PHE A 1154 -45.50 66.21 40.85
C PHE A 1154 -44.29 67.13 40.74
N VAL A 1155 -44.24 68.16 41.59
CA VAL A 1155 -43.08 69.05 41.67
C VAL A 1155 -42.21 68.58 42.83
N VAL A 1156 -40.95 68.28 42.55
CA VAL A 1156 -39.97 67.88 43.56
C VAL A 1156 -39.56 69.12 44.35
N THR A 1157 -39.62 69.04 45.68
CA THR A 1157 -39.19 70.12 46.56
C THR A 1157 -37.67 70.33 46.44
N PRO A 1158 -37.20 71.58 46.32
CA PRO A 1158 -35.77 71.87 46.41
C PRO A 1158 -35.24 71.42 47.77
N GLU A 1159 -34.10 70.72 47.81
CA GLU A 1159 -33.42 70.44 49.07
C GLU A 1159 -33.02 71.75 49.75
N LEU A 1160 -33.47 71.95 50.99
CA LEU A 1160 -32.90 72.95 51.89
C LEU A 1160 -31.41 72.63 52.04
N MET A 1161 -30.53 73.51 51.54
CA MET A 1161 -29.09 73.36 51.71
C MET A 1161 -28.75 73.33 53.21
N VAL A 1162 -28.60 72.13 53.77
CA VAL A 1162 -27.91 71.92 55.03
C VAL A 1162 -26.43 71.91 54.68
N ASN A 1163 -25.75 73.02 54.99
CA ASN A 1163 -24.29 73.15 54.88
C ASN A 1163 -23.59 71.88 55.44
N ARG A 1164 -22.91 71.14 54.56
CA ARG A 1164 -21.83 70.23 54.90
C ARG A 1164 -20.73 70.31 53.86
#